data_AF-A0A2A3E9J7-F1
#
_entry.id   AF-A0A2A3E9J7-F1
#
_cell.length_a   1.000
_cell.length_b   1.000
_cell.length_c   1.000
_cell.angle_alpha   90.00
_cell.angle_beta   90.00
_cell.angle_gamma   90.00
#
_symmetry.space_group_name_H-M   'P 1'
#
loop_
_entity.id
_entity.type
_entity.pdbx_description
1 polymer ?
#
loop_
_entity_poly.entity_id
_entity_poly.type
_entity_poly.pdbx_seq_one_letter_code
_entity_poly.pdbx_strand_id
1 'polypeptide(L)'
;METEEYDFKKQQLLHTNNDCMHKNQTQNEYINNLFNKRFTIVNNECYTMPEPTTMFKDCLWTVDELQLIKNELNAIKNCLNNYDPDKWQLHTRIRNSAKDVMTRLKTYIQPELLTQAWCKFYEIVSSFPLIPMNYIRNNNKCFKSVHLCEAPGAFITSLNHWLKTNVPNIKWDWFAMTLNPYYEGNPASIMVDDDRFIRHTLNHWCFGEDNTGNLMNLKNLNELIKVTQPHCNIFLITADGSIDCTDVPAEQESVLIHLHFCETITALQFNVSVIKPATSKEGNSETYVVCTNFKGPTFISPYLEKLKEHYEYGPKQAIFSKHDIPYAFMEKIIQCSEFFKSHQCLVIVNNIVTFNSDESKMLQDIKQIQCMVADKYVKDYNIKKLETGEIVGNIIILGRTINTNQYKRSLQGSYNERCEKQQLAPLDRIESFCNDFNKIEIHVSSDEVIKYKFSEFPEDLQIRSGKVFHKIYNSKFCNKNALKILNGIDDILNKINLKIQFPSIESIENLKAKILCKPKHEILIFRYTDIYDGHEIITEIYDTLQKLEIGTTLVLIGYSLFTHLNIELLYLISCAFNLLKITICNHVGLKITLHHYNYNPKILRFLNEIKAASFEAQKQGKAILEIISPSLFYKVPYGLVRFGVAPDHPEVKNVIHTFEKTASNPRFRFIGNVNIGKDITIKELQEIYHVVVLAYGAEEDKTLNIPGENLNNVISGKRFVGWYNGVPADSNLNINLDVEEAVILGQGNVAIDIARILLTPIDKLKNTDITSHSLEKLSKSKVRKVSLIGRRGPLQAAFTIAELREILKLSNCETYWRKDDFINVKQVVNTLTRPRKRLTELMLEYLEKIPLDTRTKELYILFLRSPVKLLGSSNINGVKLSINKLEGNDISSQLAIPTGLFEEIECGLAFRSIGYKSIPIDVSIPFDKKIGRIKNIAGKVQENLYAAGWVATGPIGVILSTMTNAFQVGTLINRELSITENKSGFAGLSKILDHKGVPTVSYNDWKKIDKVECERGKILGKPREKIIDINEMLKIALK
;
A
#
# COMPACT_ATOMS: atom_id res chain seq x y z
N MET A 1 -3.67 -37.61 45.03
CA MET A 1 -4.71 -37.35 46.05
C MET A 1 -4.80 -35.87 46.37
N GLU A 2 -3.96 -35.29 47.26
CA GLU A 2 -4.12 -33.87 47.66
C GLU A 2 -4.08 -32.88 46.48
N THR A 3 -3.25 -33.12 45.47
CA THR A 3 -3.18 -32.33 44.23
C THR A 3 -4.45 -32.41 43.38
N GLU A 4 -5.07 -33.58 43.29
CA GLU A 4 -6.30 -33.80 42.52
C GLU A 4 -7.51 -33.20 43.25
N GLU A 5 -7.56 -33.29 44.57
CA GLU A 5 -8.62 -32.70 45.39
C GLU A 5 -8.58 -31.16 45.35
N TYR A 6 -7.38 -30.58 45.22
CA TYR A 6 -7.19 -29.14 45.07
C TYR A 6 -7.73 -28.62 43.72
N ASP A 7 -7.44 -29.31 42.61
CA ASP A 7 -7.99 -28.95 41.29
C ASP A 7 -9.51 -29.23 41.21
N PHE A 8 -10.01 -30.28 41.86
CA PHE A 8 -11.46 -30.56 41.89
C PHE A 8 -12.24 -29.47 42.64
N LYS A 9 -11.72 -28.97 43.78
CA LYS A 9 -12.28 -27.80 44.49
C LYS A 9 -12.22 -26.53 43.64
N LYS A 10 -11.15 -26.36 42.85
CA LYS A 10 -10.98 -25.24 41.91
C LYS A 10 -12.03 -25.28 40.79
N GLN A 11 -12.31 -26.46 40.22
CA GLN A 11 -13.36 -26.66 39.23
C GLN A 11 -14.77 -26.46 39.82
N GLN A 12 -15.03 -26.94 41.04
CA GLN A 12 -16.34 -26.73 41.70
C GLN A 12 -16.64 -25.25 41.97
N LEU A 13 -15.66 -24.46 42.45
CA LEU A 13 -15.81 -23.01 42.64
C LEU A 13 -16.06 -22.23 41.34
N LEU A 14 -15.56 -22.74 40.20
CA LEU A 14 -15.81 -22.18 38.87
C LEU A 14 -17.19 -22.58 38.30
N HIS A 15 -17.76 -23.68 38.75
CA HIS A 15 -19.11 -24.12 38.38
C HIS A 15 -20.21 -23.42 39.18
N THR A 16 -20.11 -23.40 40.52
CA THR A 16 -21.21 -22.94 41.40
C THR A 16 -21.56 -21.47 41.21
N ASN A 17 -20.58 -20.61 40.96
CA ASN A 17 -20.83 -19.19 40.68
C ASN A 17 -21.41 -18.93 39.27
N ASN A 18 -21.06 -19.76 38.28
CA ASN A 18 -21.57 -19.62 36.91
C ASN A 18 -23.03 -20.07 36.78
N ASP A 19 -23.41 -21.14 37.50
CA ASP A 19 -24.78 -21.69 37.49
C ASP A 19 -25.84 -20.70 38.01
N CYS A 20 -25.45 -19.73 38.85
CA CYS A 20 -26.36 -18.74 39.41
C CYS A 20 -26.56 -17.50 38.52
N MET A 21 -25.54 -17.08 37.76
CA MET A 21 -25.60 -15.84 36.94
C MET A 21 -26.16 -16.06 35.53
N HIS A 22 -25.94 -17.23 34.93
CA HIS A 22 -26.27 -17.44 33.50
C HIS A 22 -27.63 -18.10 33.21
N LYS A 23 -28.41 -18.51 34.21
CA LYS A 23 -29.72 -19.20 33.97
C LYS A 23 -30.91 -18.27 33.67
N ASN A 24 -30.86 -17.00 34.08
CA ASN A 24 -31.98 -16.06 33.90
C ASN A 24 -31.68 -14.89 32.94
N GLN A 25 -30.43 -14.66 32.53
CA GLN A 25 -30.10 -13.52 31.66
C GLN A 25 -30.47 -13.81 30.20
N THR A 26 -31.33 -12.97 29.62
CA THR A 26 -31.70 -13.08 28.20
C THR A 26 -30.54 -12.68 27.29
N GLN A 27 -30.54 -13.19 26.05
CA GLN A 27 -29.54 -12.81 25.02
C GLN A 27 -29.45 -11.28 24.84
N ASN A 28 -30.58 -10.56 24.95
CA ASN A 28 -30.63 -9.11 24.82
C ASN A 28 -29.95 -8.37 25.99
N GLU A 29 -30.04 -8.89 27.21
CA GLU A 29 -29.38 -8.29 28.39
C GLU A 29 -27.87 -8.50 28.35
N TYR A 30 -27.40 -9.71 27.98
CA TYR A 30 -25.96 -9.95 27.75
C TYR A 30 -25.41 -8.99 26.69
N ILE A 31 -26.13 -8.82 25.58
CA ILE A 31 -25.75 -7.90 24.50
C ILE A 31 -25.77 -6.44 24.96
N ASN A 32 -26.74 -6.00 25.77
CA ASN A 32 -26.76 -4.64 26.30
C ASN A 32 -25.60 -4.39 27.29
N ASN A 33 -25.28 -5.36 28.15
CA ASN A 33 -24.13 -5.27 29.06
C ASN A 33 -22.81 -5.12 28.31
N LEU A 34 -22.64 -5.79 27.14
CA LEU A 34 -21.42 -5.70 26.33
C LEU A 34 -21.09 -4.27 25.85
N PHE A 35 -22.11 -3.43 25.60
CA PHE A 35 -21.95 -2.03 25.18
C PHE A 35 -21.91 -1.06 26.37
N ASN A 36 -22.38 -1.47 27.56
CA ASN A 36 -22.43 -0.64 28.76
C ASN A 36 -21.18 -0.75 29.66
N LYS A 37 -20.04 -1.21 29.12
CA LYS A 37 -18.74 -1.37 29.82
C LYS A 37 -18.03 -0.02 30.06
N ARG A 38 -18.68 0.88 30.79
CA ARG A 38 -18.27 2.27 31.05
C ARG A 38 -18.26 2.55 32.55
N PHE A 39 -17.19 3.18 33.04
CA PHE A 39 -17.12 3.68 34.41
C PHE A 39 -16.96 5.21 34.37
N THR A 40 -17.94 5.93 34.92
CA THR A 40 -17.94 7.40 34.89
C THR A 40 -17.47 7.93 36.25
N ILE A 41 -16.25 8.48 36.29
CA ILE A 41 -15.71 9.18 37.45
C ILE A 41 -16.34 10.57 37.49
N VAL A 42 -17.50 10.70 38.15
CA VAL A 42 -18.15 11.99 38.35
C VAL A 42 -17.54 12.64 39.60
N ASN A 43 -16.92 13.81 39.43
CA ASN A 43 -16.49 14.60 40.57
C ASN A 43 -17.66 15.47 41.06
N ASN A 44 -18.31 15.02 42.13
CA ASN A 44 -19.41 15.75 42.79
C ASN A 44 -18.90 16.79 43.81
N GLU A 45 -17.59 16.81 44.09
CA GLU A 45 -16.97 17.70 45.08
C GLU A 45 -16.17 18.81 44.40
N CYS A 46 -16.11 19.98 45.02
CA CYS A 46 -15.32 21.12 44.54
C CYS A 46 -13.82 20.92 44.81
N TYR A 47 -13.21 19.89 44.21
CA TYR A 47 -11.77 19.66 44.29
C TYR A 47 -10.98 20.78 43.60
N THR A 48 -10.11 21.42 44.37
CA THR A 48 -9.09 22.35 43.89
C THR A 48 -7.84 21.57 43.54
N MET A 49 -7.23 21.84 42.38
CA MET A 49 -5.92 21.26 42.04
C MET A 49 -4.85 21.74 43.04
N PRO A 50 -3.82 20.92 43.35
CA PRO A 50 -2.70 21.34 44.18
C PRO A 50 -1.91 22.47 43.51
N GLU A 51 -1.27 23.34 44.28
CA GLU A 51 -0.46 24.42 43.69
C GLU A 51 0.67 23.87 42.80
N PRO A 52 0.94 24.44 41.60
CA PRO A 52 2.01 23.97 40.72
C PRO A 52 3.40 23.90 41.38
N THR A 53 3.59 24.65 42.47
CA THR A 53 4.81 24.66 43.26
C THR A 53 4.98 23.45 44.18
N THR A 54 3.98 22.58 44.36
CA THR A 54 4.12 21.31 45.11
C THR A 54 4.51 20.13 44.22
N MET A 55 4.35 20.25 42.90
CA MET A 55 4.61 19.18 41.93
C MET A 55 6.05 18.66 42.00
N PHE A 56 6.22 17.36 41.72
CA PHE A 56 7.52 16.68 41.60
C PHE A 56 8.42 16.73 42.84
N LYS A 57 7.87 16.97 44.05
CA LYS A 57 8.65 16.94 45.30
C LYS A 57 8.79 15.53 45.88
N ASP A 58 7.71 14.75 45.88
CA ASP A 58 7.65 13.46 46.56
C ASP A 58 8.25 12.30 45.75
N CYS A 59 8.70 11.27 46.47
CA CYS A 59 9.10 9.99 45.87
C CYS A 59 7.89 9.30 45.19
N LEU A 60 8.16 8.42 44.23
CA LEU A 60 7.13 7.56 43.64
C LEU A 60 6.50 6.67 44.72
N TRP A 61 5.17 6.57 44.73
CA TRP A 61 4.39 5.87 45.76
C TRP A 61 3.34 4.93 45.16
N THR A 62 2.86 3.96 45.95
CA THR A 62 1.88 2.95 45.54
C THR A 62 0.55 3.06 46.27
N VAL A 63 -0.46 2.37 45.73
CA VAL A 63 -1.78 2.13 46.32
C VAL A 63 -1.92 0.61 46.40
N ASP A 64 -2.07 0.08 47.60
CA ASP A 64 -1.84 -1.34 47.86
C ASP A 64 -3.04 -2.18 47.42
N GLU A 65 -4.24 -1.60 47.45
CA GLU A 65 -5.47 -2.10 46.85
C GLU A 65 -5.32 -2.30 45.33
N LEU A 66 -4.62 -1.39 44.63
CA LEU A 66 -4.35 -1.54 43.19
C LEU A 66 -3.31 -2.63 42.92
N GLN A 67 -2.36 -2.86 43.83
CA GLN A 67 -1.42 -3.99 43.72
C GLN A 67 -2.12 -5.34 43.96
N LEU A 68 -3.07 -5.40 44.91
CA LEU A 68 -3.91 -6.58 45.13
C LEU A 68 -4.70 -6.93 43.85
N ILE A 69 -5.38 -5.94 43.25
CA ILE A 69 -6.12 -6.08 41.99
C ILE A 69 -5.21 -6.57 40.84
N LYS A 70 -3.96 -6.06 40.75
CA LYS A 70 -2.97 -6.50 39.77
C LYS A 70 -2.54 -7.96 39.98
N ASN A 71 -2.35 -8.37 41.23
CA ASN A 71 -1.94 -9.72 41.60
C ASN A 71 -3.03 -10.77 41.32
N GLU A 72 -4.29 -10.48 41.68
CA GLU A 72 -5.44 -11.35 41.38
C GLU A 72 -5.61 -11.59 39.88
N LEU A 73 -5.57 -10.52 39.08
CA LEU A 73 -5.66 -10.59 37.63
C LEU A 73 -4.52 -11.44 37.03
N ASN A 74 -3.30 -11.30 37.56
CA ASN A 74 -2.15 -12.08 37.10
C ASN A 74 -2.24 -13.56 37.50
N ALA A 75 -2.77 -13.89 38.68
CA ALA A 75 -3.04 -15.29 39.06
C ALA A 75 -4.00 -15.99 38.09
N ILE A 76 -5.02 -15.27 37.59
CA ILE A 76 -5.96 -15.80 36.58
C ILE A 76 -5.31 -15.89 35.19
N LYS A 77 -4.47 -14.93 34.77
CA LYS A 77 -3.69 -15.04 33.52
C LYS A 77 -2.74 -16.25 33.53
N ASN A 78 -2.09 -16.54 34.67
CA ASN A 78 -1.13 -17.64 34.79
C ASN A 78 -1.76 -19.03 34.53
N CYS A 79 -3.08 -19.16 34.65
CA CYS A 79 -3.81 -20.38 34.29
C CYS A 79 -3.76 -20.69 32.77
N LEU A 80 -3.31 -19.75 31.94
CA LEU A 80 -3.17 -19.92 30.49
C LEU A 80 -1.83 -20.53 30.05
N ASN A 81 -0.84 -20.63 30.95
CA ASN A 81 0.54 -21.00 30.60
C ASN A 81 0.67 -22.42 30.00
N ASN A 82 -0.30 -23.31 30.28
CA ASN A 82 -0.30 -24.70 29.83
C ASN A 82 -1.03 -24.92 28.49
N TYR A 83 -1.56 -23.86 27.87
CA TYR A 83 -2.31 -23.96 26.62
C TYR A 83 -1.42 -23.71 25.39
N ASP A 84 -1.62 -24.52 24.35
CA ASP A 84 -1.04 -24.32 23.02
C ASP A 84 -1.40 -22.91 22.48
N PRO A 85 -0.41 -22.03 22.21
CA PRO A 85 -0.67 -20.63 21.88
C PRO A 85 -1.48 -20.40 20.60
N ASP A 86 -1.38 -21.30 19.60
CA ASP A 86 -2.10 -21.16 18.33
C ASP A 86 -3.53 -21.69 18.44
N LYS A 87 -3.73 -22.82 19.13
CA LYS A 87 -5.08 -23.32 19.44
C LYS A 87 -5.85 -22.34 20.34
N TRP A 88 -5.21 -21.78 21.37
CA TRP A 88 -5.81 -20.78 22.24
C TRP A 88 -6.19 -19.48 21.50
N GLN A 89 -5.32 -19.02 20.59
CA GLN A 89 -5.60 -17.87 19.71
C GLN A 89 -6.66 -18.14 18.63
N LEU A 90 -6.96 -19.41 18.32
CA LEU A 90 -8.06 -19.79 17.45
C LEU A 90 -9.40 -19.79 18.22
N HIS A 91 -9.44 -20.46 19.38
CA HIS A 91 -10.62 -20.50 20.27
C HIS A 91 -11.11 -19.09 20.65
N THR A 92 -10.26 -18.30 21.29
CA THR A 92 -10.60 -16.94 21.74
C THR A 92 -11.05 -16.00 20.60
N ARG A 93 -10.62 -16.27 19.36
CA ARG A 93 -11.05 -15.56 18.14
C ARG A 93 -12.40 -16.04 17.61
N ILE A 94 -12.75 -17.31 17.81
CA ILE A 94 -14.09 -17.85 17.52
C ILE A 94 -15.10 -17.34 18.55
N ARG A 95 -14.69 -17.24 19.82
CA ARG A 95 -15.52 -16.87 20.99
C ARG A 95 -15.84 -15.38 21.15
N ASN A 96 -15.08 -14.47 20.55
CA ASN A 96 -15.28 -13.01 20.66
C ASN A 96 -16.69 -12.57 20.20
N SER A 97 -17.48 -11.95 21.08
CA SER A 97 -18.86 -11.53 20.75
C SER A 97 -18.94 -10.40 19.73
N ALA A 98 -17.93 -9.54 19.65
CA ALA A 98 -17.85 -8.42 18.69
C ALA A 98 -17.16 -8.79 17.35
N LYS A 99 -16.78 -10.06 17.15
CA LYS A 99 -16.06 -10.57 15.97
C LYS A 99 -16.65 -10.11 14.63
N ASP A 100 -17.97 -10.20 14.47
CA ASP A 100 -18.64 -9.87 13.20
C ASP A 100 -18.96 -8.38 13.02
N VAL A 101 -18.63 -7.50 13.98
CA VAL A 101 -18.71 -6.04 13.79
C VAL A 101 -17.84 -5.61 12.61
N MET A 102 -16.56 -6.02 12.59
CA MET A 102 -15.67 -5.74 11.45
C MET A 102 -16.17 -6.39 10.16
N THR A 103 -16.69 -7.63 10.21
CA THR A 103 -17.27 -8.32 9.05
C THR A 103 -18.43 -7.53 8.46
N ARG A 104 -19.33 -7.03 9.32
CA ARG A 104 -20.53 -6.27 8.94
C ARG A 104 -20.17 -4.90 8.37
N LEU A 105 -19.33 -4.14 9.07
CA LEU A 105 -18.83 -2.85 8.59
C LEU A 105 -18.15 -2.99 7.23
N LYS A 106 -17.24 -3.96 7.06
CA LYS A 106 -16.54 -4.23 5.80
C LYS A 106 -17.48 -4.61 4.65
N THR A 107 -18.61 -5.25 4.95
CA THR A 107 -19.57 -5.73 3.94
C THR A 107 -20.54 -4.65 3.49
N TYR A 108 -21.09 -3.87 4.43
CA TYR A 108 -22.23 -2.97 4.16
C TYR A 108 -21.86 -1.47 4.23
N ILE A 109 -20.96 -1.08 5.13
CA ILE A 109 -20.57 0.33 5.36
C ILE A 109 -19.32 0.71 4.53
N GLN A 110 -18.37 -0.22 4.43
CA GLN A 110 -17.07 -0.08 3.78
C GLN A 110 -16.18 1.08 4.30
N PRO A 111 -15.88 1.16 5.62
CA PRO A 111 -14.91 2.13 6.15
C PRO A 111 -13.47 1.84 5.70
N GLU A 112 -12.61 2.82 5.91
CA GLU A 112 -11.58 3.15 4.92
C GLU A 112 -10.19 2.65 5.30
N LEU A 113 -9.88 2.71 6.60
CA LEU A 113 -8.87 1.91 7.28
C LEU A 113 -9.55 1.16 8.44
N LEU A 114 -10.50 0.29 8.08
CA LEU A 114 -11.24 -0.51 9.04
C LEU A 114 -10.30 -1.50 9.79
N THR A 115 -9.90 -1.09 10.98
CA THR A 115 -9.14 -1.87 11.98
C THR A 115 -9.99 -2.02 13.25
N GLN A 116 -9.49 -2.76 14.25
CA GLN A 116 -10.15 -2.75 15.57
C GLN A 116 -10.03 -1.37 16.25
N ALA A 117 -8.93 -0.63 16.05
CA ALA A 117 -8.79 0.73 16.57
C ALA A 117 -9.83 1.70 15.97
N TRP A 118 -10.13 1.55 14.67
CA TRP A 118 -11.20 2.30 14.00
C TRP A 118 -12.55 2.09 14.70
N CYS A 119 -12.90 0.83 15.00
CA CYS A 119 -14.16 0.48 15.66
C CYS A 119 -14.25 1.05 17.09
N LYS A 120 -13.17 0.90 17.87
CA LYS A 120 -13.09 1.44 19.25
C LYS A 120 -13.30 2.95 19.26
N PHE A 121 -12.64 3.67 18.35
CA PHE A 121 -12.77 5.12 18.28
C PHE A 121 -14.17 5.58 17.85
N TYR A 122 -14.76 4.90 16.85
CA TYR A 122 -16.11 5.25 16.37
C TYR A 122 -17.14 5.08 17.49
N GLU A 123 -17.00 4.00 18.26
CA GLU A 123 -17.78 3.70 19.45
C GLU A 123 -17.63 4.77 20.54
N ILE A 124 -16.39 5.22 20.81
CA ILE A 124 -16.08 6.29 21.78
C ILE A 124 -16.69 7.63 21.35
N VAL A 125 -16.42 8.11 20.13
CA VAL A 125 -16.91 9.43 19.66
C VAL A 125 -18.44 9.46 19.46
N SER A 126 -19.09 8.29 19.35
CA SER A 126 -20.56 8.17 19.37
C SER A 126 -21.15 8.11 20.79
N SER A 127 -20.40 7.62 21.78
CA SER A 127 -20.87 7.41 23.16
C SER A 127 -20.61 8.58 24.12
N PHE A 128 -19.86 9.60 23.68
CA PHE A 128 -19.50 10.77 24.46
C PHE A 128 -19.62 12.07 23.62
N PRO A 129 -19.99 13.22 24.21
CA PRO A 129 -20.15 14.48 23.51
C PRO A 129 -18.80 15.17 23.23
N LEU A 130 -17.88 14.49 22.55
CA LEU A 130 -16.52 14.96 22.27
C LEU A 130 -16.48 16.07 21.21
N ILE A 131 -17.49 16.12 20.34
CA ILE A 131 -17.55 17.03 19.21
C ILE A 131 -18.46 18.23 19.59
N PRO A 132 -17.93 19.48 19.65
CA PRO A 132 -18.66 20.63 20.19
C PRO A 132 -19.70 21.18 19.19
N MET A 133 -20.79 20.44 19.02
CA MET A 133 -21.81 20.66 17.97
C MET A 133 -22.37 22.09 17.94
N ASN A 134 -22.57 22.74 19.08
CA ASN A 134 -23.07 24.12 19.14
C ASN A 134 -22.02 25.13 18.61
N TYR A 135 -20.74 24.92 18.93
CA TYR A 135 -19.66 25.76 18.39
C TYR A 135 -19.53 25.58 16.88
N ILE A 136 -19.55 24.33 16.39
CA ILE A 136 -19.39 23.99 14.96
C ILE A 136 -20.55 24.56 14.13
N ARG A 137 -21.78 24.49 14.64
CA ARG A 137 -22.97 25.10 13.99
C ARG A 137 -22.81 26.62 13.83
N ASN A 138 -22.26 27.30 14.84
CA ASN A 138 -22.12 28.76 14.85
C ASN A 138 -20.88 29.27 14.09
N ASN A 139 -19.84 28.43 13.91
CA ASN A 139 -18.56 28.82 13.31
C ASN A 139 -18.31 28.14 11.96
N ASN A 140 -19.16 28.43 10.96
CA ASN A 140 -18.98 28.02 9.55
C ASN A 140 -18.75 26.50 9.31
N LYS A 141 -19.19 25.65 10.24
CA LYS A 141 -18.91 24.20 10.28
C LYS A 141 -17.42 23.85 10.26
N CYS A 142 -16.57 24.68 10.86
CA CYS A 142 -15.15 24.38 11.04
C CYS A 142 -14.91 23.53 12.30
N PHE A 143 -14.01 22.55 12.22
CA PHE A 143 -13.57 21.69 13.32
C PHE A 143 -12.12 21.25 13.13
N LYS A 144 -11.37 21.02 14.22
CA LYS A 144 -9.93 20.71 14.19
C LYS A 144 -9.52 19.67 15.22
N SER A 145 -8.62 18.77 14.85
CA SER A 145 -8.05 17.77 15.76
C SER A 145 -6.57 17.44 15.52
N VAL A 146 -5.89 16.96 16.57
CA VAL A 146 -4.50 16.50 16.53
C VAL A 146 -4.43 15.04 16.99
N HIS A 147 -3.59 14.22 16.35
CA HIS A 147 -3.54 12.77 16.58
C HIS A 147 -2.09 12.33 16.84
N LEU A 148 -1.82 11.92 18.07
CA LEU A 148 -0.48 11.57 18.56
C LEU A 148 -0.23 10.07 18.38
N CYS A 149 0.97 9.73 17.93
CA CYS A 149 1.48 8.36 17.69
C CYS A 149 0.76 7.53 16.62
N GLU A 150 -0.38 8.01 16.11
CA GLU A 150 -1.47 7.33 15.39
C GLU A 150 -1.15 6.68 14.03
N ALA A 151 0.00 6.02 13.90
CA ALA A 151 0.32 5.18 12.76
C ALA A 151 -0.35 3.80 12.92
N PRO A 152 -1.21 3.34 11.99
CA PRO A 152 -1.29 3.77 10.60
C PRO A 152 -2.52 4.61 10.21
N GLY A 153 -3.24 5.27 11.12
CA GLY A 153 -4.31 6.24 10.79
C GLY A 153 -5.75 5.80 11.08
N ALA A 154 -5.95 4.91 12.05
CA ALA A 154 -7.23 4.31 12.38
C ALA A 154 -8.20 5.26 13.14
N PHE A 155 -7.69 6.08 14.06
CA PHE A 155 -8.50 7.09 14.77
C PHE A 155 -8.82 8.28 13.85
N ILE A 156 -7.86 8.73 13.03
CA ILE A 156 -8.05 9.80 12.04
C ILE A 156 -9.15 9.41 11.04
N THR A 157 -9.11 8.20 10.49
CA THR A 157 -10.15 7.70 9.56
C THR A 157 -11.49 7.44 10.24
N SER A 158 -11.50 6.96 11.49
CA SER A 158 -12.74 6.77 12.26
C SER A 158 -13.44 8.09 12.61
N LEU A 159 -12.67 9.10 13.01
CA LEU A 159 -13.16 10.45 13.27
C LEU A 159 -13.79 11.06 12.02
N ASN A 160 -13.14 10.92 10.86
CA ASN A 160 -13.71 11.39 9.59
C ASN A 160 -15.09 10.77 9.32
N HIS A 161 -15.18 9.45 9.44
CA HIS A 161 -16.40 8.70 9.17
C HIS A 161 -17.57 9.19 10.01
N TRP A 162 -17.32 9.42 11.31
CA TRP A 162 -18.30 9.96 12.24
C TRP A 162 -18.69 11.40 11.91
N LEU A 163 -17.70 12.26 11.64
CA LEU A 163 -17.92 13.68 11.35
C LEU A 163 -18.74 13.88 10.07
N LYS A 164 -18.53 13.06 9.03
CA LYS A 164 -19.33 13.12 7.80
C LYS A 164 -20.74 12.57 8.01
N THR A 165 -20.87 11.43 8.70
CA THR A 165 -22.16 10.79 9.02
C THR A 165 -23.08 11.71 9.85
N ASN A 166 -22.53 12.45 10.80
CA ASN A 166 -23.31 13.22 11.80
C ASN A 166 -23.24 14.75 11.60
N VAL A 167 -22.28 15.27 10.82
CA VAL A 167 -22.13 16.70 10.52
C VAL A 167 -21.92 16.96 9.00
N PRO A 168 -22.94 16.75 8.15
CA PRO A 168 -22.83 17.00 6.71
C PRO A 168 -22.33 18.42 6.39
N ASN A 169 -21.43 18.50 5.40
CA ASN A 169 -20.71 19.72 4.98
C ASN A 169 -19.78 20.33 6.05
N ILE A 170 -19.24 19.53 6.97
CA ILE A 170 -18.17 19.96 7.88
C ILE A 170 -16.83 20.19 7.15
N LYS A 171 -16.17 21.30 7.48
CA LYS A 171 -14.78 21.62 7.16
C LYS A 171 -13.91 21.13 8.33
N TRP A 172 -13.32 19.95 8.17
CA TRP A 172 -12.42 19.38 9.17
C TRP A 172 -10.98 19.41 8.68
N ASP A 173 -10.10 19.91 9.54
CA ASP A 173 -8.65 19.97 9.36
C ASP A 173 -7.95 19.26 10.52
N TRP A 174 -6.78 18.67 10.29
CA TRP A 174 -6.10 17.84 11.28
C TRP A 174 -4.60 17.71 11.05
N PHE A 175 -3.88 17.34 12.11
CA PHE A 175 -2.45 17.03 12.07
C PHE A 175 -2.15 15.77 12.88
N ALA A 176 -1.05 15.08 12.56
CA ALA A 176 -0.57 13.92 13.29
C ALA A 176 0.97 13.89 13.42
N MET A 177 1.47 13.11 14.37
CA MET A 177 2.91 12.87 14.56
C MET A 177 3.16 11.40 14.91
N THR A 178 4.19 10.82 14.30
CA THR A 178 4.69 9.45 14.53
C THR A 178 6.12 9.34 13.99
N LEU A 179 6.85 8.28 14.32
CA LEU A 179 8.22 8.05 13.82
C LEU A 179 8.25 7.96 12.29
N ASN A 180 9.19 8.66 11.66
CA ASN A 180 9.30 8.80 10.21
C ASN A 180 9.77 7.49 9.53
N PRO A 181 8.94 6.83 8.70
CA PRO A 181 9.28 5.57 8.04
C PRO A 181 10.26 5.71 6.84
N TYR A 182 10.70 6.93 6.53
CA TYR A 182 11.70 7.25 5.51
C TYR A 182 13.06 7.67 6.08
N TYR A 183 13.15 7.94 7.39
CA TYR A 183 14.43 8.20 8.03
C TYR A 183 15.16 6.86 8.28
N GLU A 184 16.22 6.60 7.52
CA GLU A 184 16.96 5.33 7.52
C GLU A 184 17.66 5.03 8.87
N GLY A 185 17.83 6.04 9.72
CA GLY A 185 18.30 5.91 11.09
C GLY A 185 17.24 5.51 12.14
N ASN A 186 15.95 5.44 11.80
CA ASN A 186 14.91 5.01 12.75
C ASN A 186 14.90 3.48 12.92
N PRO A 187 14.97 2.94 14.16
CA PRO A 187 14.90 1.49 14.38
C PRO A 187 13.54 0.89 13.97
N ALA A 188 13.57 -0.11 13.11
CA ALA A 188 12.37 -0.80 12.61
C ALA A 188 11.63 -1.64 13.66
N SER A 189 12.08 -1.66 14.92
CA SER A 189 11.49 -2.37 16.07
C SER A 189 10.56 -1.51 16.93
N ILE A 190 10.58 -0.18 16.78
CA ILE A 190 9.73 0.76 17.56
C ILE A 190 8.75 1.55 16.70
N MET A 191 8.72 1.27 15.39
CA MET A 191 8.09 2.12 14.37
C MET A 191 7.18 1.31 13.44
N VAL A 192 5.94 1.79 13.26
CA VAL A 192 4.97 1.22 12.32
C VAL A 192 5.35 1.57 10.87
N ASP A 193 6.12 0.69 10.23
CA ASP A 193 6.54 0.80 8.81
C ASP A 193 5.39 0.56 7.80
N ASP A 194 4.14 0.42 8.25
CA ASP A 194 2.97 0.39 7.36
C ASP A 194 2.64 1.81 6.88
N ASP A 195 3.46 2.33 5.97
CA ASP A 195 3.39 3.73 5.54
C ASP A 195 2.04 4.13 4.91
N ARG A 196 1.15 3.16 4.59
CA ARG A 196 -0.14 3.16 3.84
C ARG A 196 -1.20 4.23 4.13
N PHE A 197 -0.94 5.17 5.03
CA PHE A 197 -1.72 6.40 5.19
C PHE A 197 -0.84 7.65 5.27
N ILE A 198 0.41 7.50 5.74
CA ILE A 198 1.42 8.54 5.97
C ILE A 198 1.82 9.26 4.67
N ARG A 199 2.46 8.62 3.68
CA ARG A 199 2.66 9.24 2.33
C ARG A 199 1.30 9.59 1.68
N HIS A 200 0.23 8.92 2.10
CA HIS A 200 -1.16 9.14 1.71
C HIS A 200 -1.72 10.54 2.03
N THR A 201 -1.22 11.12 3.12
CA THR A 201 -1.71 12.35 3.76
C THR A 201 -0.54 13.18 4.31
N LEU A 202 0.62 13.09 3.66
CA LEU A 202 1.94 13.48 4.20
C LEU A 202 2.02 14.93 4.67
N ASN A 203 1.23 15.81 4.05
CA ASN A 203 1.03 17.21 4.41
C ASN A 203 0.39 17.44 5.78
N HIS A 204 -0.25 16.42 6.37
CA HIS A 204 -0.82 16.43 7.71
C HIS A 204 0.11 15.77 8.76
N TRP A 205 1.24 15.17 8.35
CA TRP A 205 2.20 14.51 9.25
C TRP A 205 3.37 15.42 9.59
N CYS A 206 3.53 15.75 10.87
CA CYS A 206 4.72 16.44 11.37
C CYS A 206 5.75 15.41 11.84
N PHE A 207 6.95 15.43 11.26
CA PHE A 207 8.12 14.65 11.73
C PHE A 207 9.09 15.46 12.61
N GLY A 208 8.71 16.70 12.96
CA GLY A 208 9.51 17.60 13.79
C GLY A 208 10.75 18.19 13.11
N GLU A 209 11.51 18.98 13.88
CA GLU A 209 12.70 19.73 13.41
C GLU A 209 13.81 18.80 12.88
N ASP A 210 14.01 17.64 13.52
CA ASP A 210 15.06 16.68 13.15
C ASP A 210 14.61 15.64 12.10
N ASN A 211 13.36 15.73 11.64
CA ASN A 211 12.71 14.83 10.67
C ASN A 211 12.65 13.35 11.12
N THR A 212 12.88 13.04 12.41
CA THR A 212 12.80 11.67 12.94
C THR A 212 11.37 11.24 13.30
N GLY A 213 10.49 12.19 13.59
CA GLY A 213 9.13 11.93 14.08
C GLY A 213 9.02 11.51 15.54
N ASN A 214 10.12 11.57 16.31
CA ASN A 214 10.08 11.24 17.73
C ASN A 214 9.37 12.35 18.54
N LEU A 215 8.18 12.05 19.07
CA LEU A 215 7.39 12.96 19.91
C LEU A 215 8.09 13.31 21.25
N MET A 216 8.91 12.41 21.79
CA MET A 216 9.59 12.61 23.09
C MET A 216 10.72 13.67 23.04
N ASN A 217 11.10 14.12 21.83
CA ASN A 217 12.01 15.25 21.63
C ASN A 217 11.23 16.57 21.71
N LEU A 218 11.59 17.45 22.65
CA LEU A 218 10.85 18.70 22.89
C LEU A 218 10.86 19.65 21.68
N LYS A 219 11.92 19.60 20.85
CA LYS A 219 11.97 20.34 19.57
C LYS A 219 10.88 19.88 18.59
N ASN A 220 10.61 18.58 18.55
CA ASN A 220 9.61 18.01 17.65
C ASN A 220 8.19 18.33 18.12
N LEU A 221 7.93 18.31 19.44
CA LEU A 221 6.69 18.86 20.00
C LEU A 221 6.54 20.36 19.67
N ASN A 222 7.59 21.16 19.86
CA ASN A 222 7.54 22.60 19.59
C ASN A 222 7.26 22.91 18.11
N GLU A 223 7.80 22.14 17.16
CA GLU A 223 7.47 22.29 15.74
C GLU A 223 6.03 21.86 15.43
N LEU A 224 5.51 20.79 16.04
CA LEU A 224 4.09 20.40 15.94
C LEU A 224 3.16 21.51 16.48
N ILE A 225 3.52 22.16 17.59
CA ILE A 225 2.80 23.32 18.13
C ILE A 225 2.88 24.52 17.15
N LYS A 226 4.06 24.84 16.63
CA LYS A 226 4.29 25.95 15.68
C LYS A 226 3.54 25.77 14.36
N VAL A 227 3.41 24.54 13.86
CA VAL A 227 2.64 24.21 12.64
C VAL A 227 1.13 24.26 12.87
N THR A 228 0.65 23.99 14.10
CA THR A 228 -0.79 23.99 14.42
C THR A 228 -1.33 25.35 14.88
N GLN A 229 -0.49 26.20 15.50
CA GLN A 229 -0.87 27.52 16.03
C GLN A 229 -1.51 28.51 15.04
N PRO A 230 -1.09 28.65 13.76
CA PRO A 230 -1.57 29.74 12.89
C PRO A 230 -3.04 29.69 12.48
N HIS A 231 -3.78 28.63 12.86
CA HIS A 231 -5.04 28.27 12.21
C HIS A 231 -6.12 27.79 13.20
N CYS A 232 -6.67 28.69 14.01
CA CYS A 232 -7.80 28.47 14.93
C CYS A 232 -7.56 27.44 16.07
N ASN A 233 -8.51 27.37 17.01
CA ASN A 233 -8.45 26.46 18.15
C ASN A 233 -8.47 24.98 17.73
N ILE A 234 -7.77 24.14 18.50
CA ILE A 234 -7.90 22.67 18.45
C ILE A 234 -9.07 22.27 19.34
N PHE A 235 -9.92 21.33 18.89
CA PHE A 235 -11.14 20.93 19.60
C PHE A 235 -11.13 19.48 20.11
N LEU A 236 -10.19 18.67 19.64
CA LEU A 236 -10.03 17.27 20.03
C LEU A 236 -8.57 16.85 19.83
N ILE A 237 -8.01 16.18 20.83
CA ILE A 237 -6.71 15.52 20.72
C ILE A 237 -6.93 14.03 20.94
N THR A 238 -6.30 13.19 20.12
CA THR A 238 -6.28 11.73 20.29
C THR A 238 -4.84 11.26 20.47
N ALA A 239 -4.66 10.16 21.18
CA ALA A 239 -3.39 9.49 21.43
C ALA A 239 -3.65 7.99 21.47
N ASP A 240 -2.73 7.17 20.95
CA ASP A 240 -2.90 5.71 20.86
C ASP A 240 -1.71 4.89 21.38
N GLY A 241 -0.58 5.54 21.73
CA GLY A 241 0.58 4.86 22.34
C GLY A 241 1.26 3.82 21.44
N SER A 242 1.16 3.93 20.11
CA SER A 242 1.60 2.91 19.13
C SER A 242 3.13 2.64 19.05
N ILE A 243 3.71 2.02 20.08
CA ILE A 243 5.04 1.36 20.06
C ILE A 243 4.87 -0.16 19.97
N ASP A 244 5.71 -0.84 19.17
CA ASP A 244 5.72 -2.30 19.06
C ASP A 244 6.49 -2.97 20.22
N CYS A 245 5.79 -3.25 21.31
CA CYS A 245 6.35 -3.94 22.47
C CYS A 245 6.46 -5.49 22.31
N THR A 246 6.39 -6.03 21.08
CA THR A 246 6.40 -7.51 20.85
C THR A 246 7.65 -8.20 21.40
N ASP A 247 8.80 -7.52 21.44
CA ASP A 247 10.05 -8.09 21.99
C ASP A 247 10.13 -8.06 23.53
N VAL A 248 9.32 -7.24 24.23
CA VAL A 248 9.33 -7.12 25.71
C VAL A 248 7.90 -6.99 26.30
N PRO A 249 6.99 -7.98 26.07
CA PRO A 249 5.57 -7.82 26.38
C PRO A 249 5.25 -7.78 27.90
N ALA A 250 6.15 -8.25 28.76
CA ALA A 250 6.00 -8.18 30.21
C ALA A 250 6.21 -6.76 30.78
N GLU A 251 6.93 -5.91 30.06
CA GLU A 251 7.31 -4.54 30.47
C GLU A 251 6.61 -3.45 29.64
N GLN A 252 5.50 -3.77 28.98
CA GLN A 252 4.73 -2.80 28.20
C GLN A 252 4.35 -1.54 29.02
N GLU A 253 4.10 -1.70 30.33
CA GLU A 253 3.77 -0.58 31.22
C GLU A 253 4.95 0.40 31.43
N SER A 254 6.18 -0.10 31.64
CA SER A 254 7.38 0.72 31.83
C SER A 254 7.91 1.30 30.51
N VAL A 255 7.74 0.60 29.38
CA VAL A 255 8.11 1.11 28.05
C VAL A 255 7.20 2.27 27.62
N LEU A 256 5.89 2.22 27.95
CA LEU A 256 4.93 3.24 27.50
C LEU A 256 4.76 4.43 28.46
N ILE A 257 5.17 4.35 29.74
CA ILE A 257 4.87 5.40 30.73
C ILE A 257 5.40 6.79 30.34
N HIS A 258 6.60 6.87 29.72
CA HIS A 258 7.16 8.13 29.25
C HIS A 258 6.41 8.65 28.02
N LEU A 259 6.03 7.78 27.08
CA LEU A 259 5.22 8.18 25.93
C LEU A 259 3.85 8.70 26.37
N HIS A 260 3.15 7.96 27.24
CA HIS A 260 1.86 8.37 27.81
C HIS A 260 1.98 9.71 28.57
N PHE A 261 3.12 10.00 29.22
CA PHE A 261 3.38 11.30 29.85
C PHE A 261 3.53 12.42 28.80
N CYS A 262 4.30 12.20 27.73
CA CYS A 262 4.44 13.14 26.61
C CYS A 262 3.10 13.40 25.87
N GLU A 263 2.33 12.35 25.61
CA GLU A 263 0.98 12.42 25.05
C GLU A 263 0.02 13.17 25.99
N THR A 264 0.04 12.84 27.29
CA THR A 264 -0.80 13.49 28.31
C THR A 264 -0.48 14.97 28.45
N ILE A 265 0.80 15.38 28.46
CA ILE A 265 1.18 16.80 28.47
C ILE A 265 0.65 17.52 27.22
N THR A 266 0.72 16.87 26.06
CA THR A 266 0.22 17.43 24.80
C THR A 266 -1.32 17.50 24.79
N ALA A 267 -1.99 16.58 25.49
CA ALA A 267 -3.44 16.46 25.58
C ALA A 267 -4.08 17.06 26.85
N LEU A 268 -3.31 17.69 27.74
CA LEU A 268 -3.74 18.16 29.08
C LEU A 268 -4.60 19.43 29.01
N GLN A 269 -5.73 19.32 28.32
CA GLN A 269 -6.68 20.39 28.08
C GLN A 269 -8.14 19.89 28.21
N PHE A 270 -8.47 18.95 29.12
CA PHE A 270 -9.83 18.39 29.28
C PHE A 270 -10.07 17.75 30.68
N ASN A 271 -11.33 17.57 31.13
CA ASN A 271 -11.72 16.76 32.31
C ASN A 271 -11.96 15.28 31.91
N VAL A 272 -12.10 14.32 32.84
CA VAL A 272 -11.87 12.88 32.56
C VAL A 272 -13.12 11.96 32.66
N SER A 273 -13.12 10.81 31.95
CA SER A 273 -14.02 9.64 32.07
C SER A 273 -13.32 8.37 31.53
N VAL A 274 -13.85 7.14 31.77
CA VAL A 274 -13.18 5.89 31.36
C VAL A 274 -14.14 4.87 30.71
N ILE A 275 -13.69 4.18 29.65
CA ILE A 275 -14.48 3.17 28.92
C ILE A 275 -13.63 2.01 28.38
N LYS A 276 -14.23 0.81 28.28
CA LYS A 276 -13.69 -0.33 27.51
C LYS A 276 -14.68 -0.68 26.38
N PRO A 277 -14.40 -0.30 25.11
CA PRO A 277 -15.28 -0.59 23.99
C PRO A 277 -15.73 -2.06 23.89
N ALA A 278 -16.96 -2.29 23.43
CA ALA A 278 -17.51 -3.57 23.01
C ALA A 278 -16.60 -4.25 21.98
N THR A 279 -15.97 -3.45 21.11
CA THR A 279 -15.08 -3.92 20.04
C THR A 279 -13.63 -4.17 20.45
N SER A 280 -13.20 -3.79 21.67
CA SER A 280 -11.91 -4.23 22.22
C SER A 280 -11.92 -5.73 22.56
N LYS A 281 -10.76 -6.39 22.45
CA LYS A 281 -10.60 -7.78 22.91
C LYS A 281 -10.97 -7.86 24.40
N GLU A 282 -12.03 -8.59 24.70
CA GLU A 282 -12.66 -8.59 26.02
C GLU A 282 -11.68 -9.03 27.14
N GLY A 283 -10.79 -9.98 26.86
CA GLY A 283 -9.76 -10.50 27.78
C GLY A 283 -8.43 -9.73 27.83
N ASN A 284 -8.27 -8.62 27.10
CA ASN A 284 -7.08 -7.76 27.16
C ASN A 284 -7.23 -6.67 28.23
N SER A 285 -6.11 -6.12 28.74
CA SER A 285 -6.10 -5.03 29.73
C SER A 285 -6.52 -3.66 29.17
N GLU A 286 -6.46 -3.46 27.85
CA GLU A 286 -6.77 -2.21 27.14
C GLU A 286 -8.08 -1.51 27.58
N THR A 287 -7.96 -0.25 28.01
CA THR A 287 -9.06 0.68 28.34
C THR A 287 -8.73 2.06 27.79
N TYR A 288 -9.73 2.94 27.66
CA TYR A 288 -9.56 4.31 27.16
C TYR A 288 -10.00 5.34 28.19
N VAL A 289 -9.17 6.37 28.34
CA VAL A 289 -9.46 7.59 29.10
C VAL A 289 -10.03 8.61 28.11
N VAL A 290 -11.28 9.03 28.33
CA VAL A 290 -12.08 9.83 27.40
C VAL A 290 -12.47 11.14 28.06
N CYS A 291 -12.06 12.27 27.47
CA CYS A 291 -12.06 13.54 28.18
C CYS A 291 -13.06 14.59 27.61
N THR A 292 -13.65 15.42 28.47
CA THR A 292 -14.76 16.36 28.17
C THR A 292 -14.66 17.68 28.98
N ASN A 293 -15.50 18.68 28.69
CA ASN A 293 -15.80 19.84 29.56
C ASN A 293 -14.58 20.68 30.07
N PHE A 294 -13.64 21.03 29.18
CA PHE A 294 -12.43 21.77 29.55
C PHE A 294 -12.64 23.18 30.15
N LYS A 295 -11.74 23.56 31.07
CA LYS A 295 -11.60 24.90 31.69
C LYS A 295 -10.77 25.95 30.90
N GLY A 296 -10.09 25.59 29.81
CA GLY A 296 -9.30 26.52 28.98
C GLY A 296 -7.79 26.51 29.27
N PRO A 297 -6.92 26.82 28.27
CA PRO A 297 -5.46 26.70 28.41
C PRO A 297 -4.89 27.57 29.53
N THR A 298 -5.51 28.72 29.79
CA THR A 298 -5.19 29.63 30.89
C THR A 298 -5.22 28.95 32.27
N PHE A 299 -6.10 27.96 32.47
CA PHE A 299 -6.19 27.20 33.73
C PHE A 299 -5.01 26.22 33.92
N ILE A 300 -4.46 25.69 32.84
CA ILE A 300 -3.37 24.68 32.88
C ILE A 300 -1.98 25.30 32.72
N SER A 301 -1.87 26.51 32.17
CA SER A 301 -0.56 27.16 31.90
C SER A 301 0.44 27.11 33.07
N PRO A 302 0.06 27.37 34.34
CA PRO A 302 0.99 27.30 35.48
C PRO A 302 1.55 25.88 35.75
N TYR A 303 0.77 24.84 35.42
CA TYR A 303 1.16 23.44 35.54
C TYR A 303 2.00 22.99 34.34
N LEU A 304 1.70 23.52 33.14
CA LEU A 304 2.34 23.14 31.89
C LEU A 304 3.84 23.47 31.86
N GLU A 305 4.26 24.56 32.51
CA GLU A 305 5.68 24.91 32.64
C GLU A 305 6.44 23.86 33.46
N LYS A 306 5.93 23.50 34.64
CA LYS A 306 6.47 22.45 35.51
C LYS A 306 6.46 21.07 34.84
N LEU A 307 5.41 20.75 34.09
CA LEU A 307 5.34 19.50 33.32
C LEU A 307 6.40 19.42 32.20
N LYS A 308 6.71 20.54 31.54
CA LYS A 308 7.72 20.60 30.47
C LYS A 308 9.15 20.37 30.96
N GLU A 309 9.48 20.73 32.20
CA GLU A 309 10.80 20.50 32.81
C GLU A 309 11.19 19.01 32.84
N HIS A 310 10.21 18.10 32.82
CA HIS A 310 10.41 16.65 32.82
C HIS A 310 10.14 15.97 31.47
N TYR A 311 9.87 16.72 30.39
CA TYR A 311 9.32 16.16 29.14
C TYR A 311 10.22 15.13 28.45
N GLU A 312 11.51 15.43 28.28
CA GLU A 312 12.41 14.58 27.47
C GLU A 312 12.94 13.33 28.18
N TYR A 313 12.83 13.28 29.52
CA TYR A 313 13.44 12.24 30.36
C TYR A 313 12.44 11.49 31.27
N GLY A 314 11.17 11.90 31.22
CA GLY A 314 10.10 11.38 32.07
C GLY A 314 10.17 11.84 33.54
N PRO A 315 9.07 11.68 34.29
CA PRO A 315 9.01 12.04 35.70
C PRO A 315 9.69 10.97 36.56
N LYS A 316 10.70 11.37 37.36
CA LYS A 316 11.40 10.50 38.32
C LYS A 316 10.82 10.57 39.74
N GLN A 317 9.91 11.51 39.97
CA GLN A 317 9.22 11.82 41.22
C GLN A 317 7.71 11.86 40.96
N ALA A 318 6.90 11.75 42.01
CA ALA A 318 5.45 11.77 41.86
C ALA A 318 4.96 13.15 41.39
N ILE A 319 4.02 13.19 40.43
CA ILE A 319 3.48 14.46 39.89
C ILE A 319 2.82 15.27 41.01
N PHE A 320 2.13 14.60 41.94
CA PHE A 320 1.54 15.15 43.16
C PHE A 320 1.81 14.20 44.35
N SER A 321 1.73 14.70 45.58
CA SER A 321 1.84 13.87 46.78
C SER A 321 0.66 12.87 46.87
N LYS A 322 0.85 11.75 47.58
CA LYS A 322 -0.26 10.86 47.96
C LYS A 322 -1.30 11.59 48.83
N HIS A 323 -0.89 12.65 49.54
CA HIS A 323 -1.76 13.48 50.38
C HIS A 323 -2.52 14.58 49.60
N ASP A 324 -2.04 14.96 48.40
CA ASP A 324 -2.66 15.98 47.55
C ASP A 324 -3.91 15.46 46.80
N ILE A 325 -4.08 14.15 46.75
CA ILE A 325 -5.13 13.45 46.00
C ILE A 325 -6.28 13.06 46.95
N PRO A 326 -7.53 13.48 46.69
CA PRO A 326 -8.66 13.17 47.57
C PRO A 326 -8.89 11.67 47.71
N TYR A 327 -9.15 11.22 48.94
CA TYR A 327 -9.49 9.82 49.20
C TYR A 327 -10.70 9.37 48.37
N ALA A 328 -11.75 10.19 48.29
CA ALA A 328 -12.94 9.90 47.47
C ALA A 328 -12.62 9.78 45.96
N PHE A 329 -11.62 10.50 45.45
CA PHE A 329 -11.16 10.32 44.07
C PHE A 329 -10.38 9.01 43.90
N MET A 330 -9.47 8.71 44.85
CA MET A 330 -8.71 7.45 44.85
C MET A 330 -9.64 6.22 44.94
N GLU A 331 -10.67 6.28 45.78
CA GLU A 331 -11.71 5.25 45.90
C GLU A 331 -12.41 5.00 44.54
N LYS A 332 -12.70 6.05 43.76
CA LYS A 332 -13.26 5.91 42.40
C LYS A 332 -12.27 5.29 41.41
N ILE A 333 -10.96 5.51 41.57
CA ILE A 333 -9.93 4.83 40.76
C ILE A 333 -9.85 3.34 41.11
N ILE A 334 -9.93 2.98 42.40
CA ILE A 334 -9.98 1.59 42.87
C ILE A 334 -11.25 0.89 42.34
N GLN A 335 -12.42 1.51 42.49
CA GLN A 335 -13.70 0.99 41.97
C GLN A 335 -13.70 0.83 40.44
N CYS A 336 -13.09 1.76 39.71
CA CYS A 336 -12.92 1.68 38.26
C CYS A 336 -12.02 0.50 37.86
N SER A 337 -10.91 0.30 38.59
CA SER A 337 -9.96 -0.78 38.35
C SER A 337 -10.58 -2.16 38.65
N GLU A 338 -11.32 -2.26 39.76
CA GLU A 338 -12.07 -3.47 40.15
C GLU A 338 -13.12 -3.84 39.09
N PHE A 339 -13.90 -2.85 38.62
CA PHE A 339 -14.91 -3.04 37.58
C PHE A 339 -14.33 -3.63 36.28
N PHE A 340 -13.20 -3.10 35.79
CA PHE A 340 -12.58 -3.62 34.57
C PHE A 340 -11.80 -4.93 34.78
N LYS A 341 -11.18 -5.13 35.96
CA LYS A 341 -10.56 -6.42 36.35
C LYS A 341 -11.59 -7.54 36.37
N SER A 342 -12.73 -7.34 37.03
CA SER A 342 -13.83 -8.30 37.11
C SER A 342 -14.32 -8.75 35.72
N HIS A 343 -14.51 -7.81 34.79
CA HIS A 343 -14.86 -8.14 33.39
C HIS A 343 -13.76 -8.96 32.69
N GLN A 344 -12.49 -8.59 32.83
CA GLN A 344 -11.39 -9.29 32.18
C GLN A 344 -11.24 -10.74 32.72
N CYS A 345 -11.36 -10.92 34.04
CA CYS A 345 -11.29 -12.21 34.70
C CYS A 345 -12.42 -13.15 34.27
N LEU A 346 -13.67 -12.67 34.26
CA LEU A 346 -14.83 -13.45 33.82
C LEU A 346 -14.66 -13.95 32.37
N VAL A 347 -14.13 -13.11 31.48
CA VAL A 347 -13.87 -13.47 30.09
C VAL A 347 -12.78 -14.54 29.97
N ILE A 348 -11.68 -14.42 30.71
CA ILE A 348 -10.60 -15.43 30.71
C ILE A 348 -11.15 -16.78 31.19
N VAL A 349 -11.84 -16.79 32.34
CA VAL A 349 -12.48 -17.98 32.92
C VAL A 349 -13.47 -18.63 31.93
N ASN A 350 -14.37 -17.85 31.34
CA ASN A 350 -15.36 -18.41 30.41
C ASN A 350 -14.75 -18.94 29.11
N ASN A 351 -13.59 -18.45 28.67
CA ASN A 351 -12.84 -19.07 27.57
C ASN A 351 -12.15 -20.37 28.02
N ILE A 352 -11.58 -20.43 29.25
CA ILE A 352 -10.96 -21.65 29.80
C ILE A 352 -11.98 -22.79 29.89
N VAL A 353 -13.13 -22.54 30.54
CA VAL A 353 -14.21 -23.54 30.71
C VAL A 353 -14.69 -24.09 29.38
N THR A 354 -14.77 -23.24 28.35
CA THR A 354 -15.34 -23.61 27.04
C THR A 354 -14.33 -24.06 25.99
N PHE A 355 -13.03 -24.12 26.32
CA PHE A 355 -12.01 -24.70 25.43
C PHE A 355 -12.14 -26.24 25.33
N ASN A 356 -12.75 -26.87 26.34
CA ASN A 356 -12.87 -28.33 26.46
C ASN A 356 -14.32 -28.85 26.30
N SER A 357 -15.26 -28.02 25.83
CA SER A 357 -16.70 -28.33 25.76
C SER A 357 -17.17 -28.64 24.35
N ASP A 358 -18.03 -29.65 24.17
CA ASP A 358 -18.55 -30.11 22.88
C ASP A 358 -19.27 -28.99 22.08
N GLU A 359 -18.80 -28.73 20.85
CA GLU A 359 -18.90 -27.41 20.24
C GLU A 359 -20.25 -27.10 19.58
N SER A 360 -20.96 -28.12 19.08
CA SER A 360 -21.89 -27.95 17.94
C SER A 360 -23.02 -26.94 18.15
N LYS A 361 -23.71 -27.00 19.29
CA LYS A 361 -24.81 -26.09 19.65
C LYS A 361 -24.30 -24.72 20.11
N MET A 362 -23.26 -24.70 20.94
CA MET A 362 -22.66 -23.47 21.46
C MET A 362 -22.08 -22.60 20.33
N LEU A 363 -21.59 -23.22 19.26
CA LEU A 363 -21.11 -22.55 18.04
C LEU A 363 -22.24 -21.98 17.17
N GLN A 364 -23.51 -22.37 17.39
CA GLN A 364 -24.68 -21.72 16.78
C GLN A 364 -25.11 -20.51 17.62
N ASP A 365 -25.23 -20.68 18.94
CA ASP A 365 -25.63 -19.62 19.87
C ASP A 365 -24.67 -18.41 19.80
N ILE A 366 -23.36 -18.65 19.78
CA ILE A 366 -22.37 -17.56 19.68
C ILE A 366 -22.40 -16.84 18.32
N LYS A 367 -22.80 -17.50 17.22
CA LYS A 367 -22.97 -16.86 15.91
C LYS A 367 -24.21 -15.96 15.88
N GLN A 368 -25.30 -16.38 16.54
CA GLN A 368 -26.48 -15.54 16.71
C GLN A 368 -26.13 -14.27 17.50
N ILE A 369 -25.42 -14.41 18.62
CA ILE A 369 -24.89 -13.28 19.41
C ILE A 369 -23.98 -12.39 18.55
N GLN A 370 -23.01 -12.95 17.82
CA GLN A 370 -22.11 -12.20 16.93
C GLN A 370 -22.87 -11.39 15.86
N CYS A 371 -23.93 -11.95 15.30
CA CYS A 371 -24.80 -11.23 14.37
C CYS A 371 -25.54 -10.08 15.06
N MET A 372 -26.21 -10.35 16.19
CA MET A 372 -27.00 -9.35 16.93
C MET A 372 -26.14 -8.20 17.49
N VAL A 373 -24.91 -8.49 17.96
CA VAL A 373 -23.92 -7.47 18.36
C VAL A 373 -23.52 -6.59 17.18
N ALA A 374 -23.30 -7.19 16.00
CA ALA A 374 -22.97 -6.42 14.79
C ALA A 374 -24.14 -5.56 14.27
N ASP A 375 -25.38 -6.05 14.38
CA ASP A 375 -26.59 -5.26 14.08
C ASP A 375 -26.78 -4.10 15.06
N LYS A 376 -26.65 -4.36 16.38
CA LYS A 376 -26.73 -3.33 17.42
C LYS A 376 -25.66 -2.25 17.23
N TYR A 377 -24.42 -2.63 16.94
CA TYR A 377 -23.31 -1.69 16.73
C TYR A 377 -23.58 -0.73 15.56
N VAL A 378 -24.06 -1.23 14.42
CA VAL A 378 -24.38 -0.38 13.25
C VAL A 378 -25.59 0.51 13.52
N LYS A 379 -26.62 -0.02 14.20
CA LYS A 379 -27.85 0.70 14.52
C LYS A 379 -27.64 1.82 15.54
N ASP A 380 -27.10 1.48 16.71
CA ASP A 380 -27.08 2.37 17.88
C ASP A 380 -26.07 3.53 17.67
N TYR A 381 -25.03 3.31 16.85
CA TYR A 381 -24.06 4.34 16.46
C TYR A 381 -24.34 4.97 15.08
N ASN A 382 -25.54 4.77 14.52
CA ASN A 382 -26.04 5.46 13.31
C ASN A 382 -25.08 5.35 12.11
N ILE A 383 -24.37 4.22 11.97
CA ILE A 383 -23.24 4.10 11.04
C ILE A 383 -23.75 3.96 9.61
N LYS A 384 -23.33 4.87 8.73
CA LYS A 384 -23.77 4.93 7.33
C LYS A 384 -22.58 4.81 6.40
N LYS A 385 -22.78 4.14 5.27
CA LYS A 385 -21.82 4.17 4.18
C LYS A 385 -21.69 5.61 3.66
N LEU A 386 -20.51 6.20 3.82
CA LEU A 386 -20.19 7.50 3.22
C LEU A 386 -20.18 7.44 1.69
N GLU A 387 -20.38 8.58 1.05
CA GLU A 387 -20.05 8.74 -0.35
C GLU A 387 -18.53 8.78 -0.56
N THR A 388 -18.08 8.33 -1.73
CA THR A 388 -16.65 8.20 -2.09
C THR A 388 -15.99 9.54 -2.47
N GLY A 389 -16.53 10.63 -1.90
CA GLY A 389 -16.00 12.00 -1.88
C GLY A 389 -15.74 12.53 -0.46
N GLU A 390 -16.24 11.86 0.57
CA GLU A 390 -16.30 12.40 1.94
C GLU A 390 -15.13 11.96 2.84
N ILE A 391 -14.52 10.82 2.47
CA ILE A 391 -13.53 10.04 3.22
C ILE A 391 -12.22 10.83 3.43
N VAL A 392 -11.51 10.59 4.54
CA VAL A 392 -10.13 11.09 4.73
C VAL A 392 -9.10 10.14 4.15
N GLY A 393 -8.17 10.69 3.36
CA GLY A 393 -7.51 9.87 2.35
C GLY A 393 -8.56 9.28 1.40
N ASN A 394 -9.47 10.12 0.88
CA ASN A 394 -10.68 9.77 0.08
C ASN A 394 -10.51 8.70 -1.00
N ILE A 395 -9.28 8.65 -1.49
CA ILE A 395 -8.63 7.73 -2.39
C ILE A 395 -8.61 6.25 -1.92
N ILE A 396 -8.66 6.00 -0.61
CA ILE A 396 -8.78 4.71 0.14
C ILE A 396 -7.51 3.85 0.28
N ILE A 397 -7.29 3.40 1.53
CA ILE A 397 -6.15 2.64 2.08
C ILE A 397 -6.26 1.13 1.72
N LEU A 398 -6.49 0.84 0.43
CA LEU A 398 -6.64 -0.51 -0.13
C LEU A 398 -5.38 -1.09 -0.79
N GLY A 399 -4.26 -0.36 -0.73
CA GLY A 399 -2.96 -0.94 -1.07
C GLY A 399 -2.58 -2.07 -0.10
N ARG A 400 -1.92 -3.11 -0.61
CA ARG A 400 -1.03 -3.94 0.24
C ARG A 400 0.28 -3.17 0.42
N THR A 401 0.84 -3.20 1.62
CA THR A 401 2.15 -2.58 1.91
C THR A 401 3.18 -3.22 0.99
N ILE A 402 4.01 -2.41 0.31
CA ILE A 402 5.08 -2.90 -0.56
C ILE A 402 6.26 -3.27 0.33
N ASN A 403 6.01 -4.21 1.23
CA ASN A 403 7.01 -4.72 2.14
C ASN A 403 7.90 -5.69 1.35
N THR A 404 9.12 -5.25 1.03
CA THR A 404 10.20 -6.09 0.50
C THR A 404 10.49 -7.28 1.43
N ASN A 405 10.10 -7.17 2.69
CA ASN A 405 10.22 -8.18 3.74
C ASN A 405 8.94 -9.03 3.89
N GLN A 406 8.27 -9.39 2.78
CA GLN A 406 7.21 -10.42 2.77
C GLN A 406 7.80 -11.84 2.90
N TYR A 407 8.51 -12.07 4.00
CA TYR A 407 8.86 -13.40 4.49
C TYR A 407 7.87 -13.81 5.59
N LYS A 408 7.82 -15.10 5.91
CA LYS A 408 6.90 -15.63 6.95
C LYS A 408 7.23 -15.00 8.32
N ARG A 409 6.22 -14.85 9.18
CA ARG A 409 6.48 -14.79 10.63
C ARG A 409 7.14 -16.11 11.04
N SER A 410 8.10 -16.02 11.97
CA SER A 410 9.07 -17.03 12.43
C SER A 410 10.38 -17.13 11.60
N LEU A 411 11.43 -16.54 12.19
CA LEU A 411 12.85 -16.88 11.99
C LEU A 411 13.68 -16.55 13.26
N GLN A 412 13.04 -16.13 14.37
CA GLN A 412 13.66 -15.58 15.58
C GLN A 412 13.34 -16.38 16.85
N GLY A 413 12.87 -17.63 16.72
CA GLY A 413 12.59 -18.52 17.84
C GLY A 413 11.50 -18.06 18.83
N SER A 414 11.39 -18.78 19.94
CA SER A 414 10.74 -18.31 21.17
C SER A 414 11.53 -17.16 21.82
N TYR A 415 10.95 -16.54 22.86
CA TYR A 415 11.64 -15.52 23.66
C TYR A 415 12.93 -16.10 24.30
N ASN A 416 12.85 -17.31 24.84
CA ASN A 416 13.97 -17.98 25.52
C ASN A 416 15.14 -18.24 24.56
N GLU A 417 14.88 -18.75 23.35
CA GLU A 417 15.89 -18.94 22.30
C GLU A 417 16.61 -17.63 21.93
N ARG A 418 15.94 -16.47 22.04
CA ARG A 418 16.58 -15.15 21.84
C ARG A 418 17.48 -14.76 23.00
N CYS A 419 17.07 -15.02 24.24
CA CYS A 419 17.89 -14.77 25.42
C CYS A 419 19.15 -15.65 25.42
N GLU A 420 19.01 -16.94 25.11
CA GLU A 420 20.13 -17.89 24.96
C GLU A 420 21.12 -17.44 23.89
N LYS A 421 20.63 -17.07 22.68
CA LYS A 421 21.47 -16.51 21.60
C LYS A 421 22.24 -15.23 21.99
N GLN A 422 21.78 -14.46 22.98
CA GLN A 422 22.49 -13.27 23.46
C GLN A 422 23.64 -13.59 24.42
N GLN A 423 23.63 -14.75 25.08
CA GLN A 423 24.66 -15.17 26.04
C GLN A 423 25.85 -15.91 25.40
N LEU A 424 25.72 -16.33 24.13
CA LEU A 424 26.79 -16.93 23.32
C LEU A 424 28.02 -16.02 23.19
N ALA A 425 29.20 -16.61 22.92
CA ALA A 425 30.44 -15.86 22.75
C ALA A 425 30.44 -15.04 21.43
N PRO A 426 31.30 -14.01 21.30
CA PRO A 426 31.33 -13.14 20.12
C PRO A 426 31.41 -13.86 18.77
N LEU A 427 32.21 -14.93 18.68
CA LEU A 427 32.38 -15.69 17.44
C LEU A 427 31.16 -16.56 17.13
N ASP A 428 30.66 -17.34 18.09
CA ASP A 428 29.46 -18.18 17.93
C ASP A 428 28.22 -17.34 17.56
N ARG A 429 28.16 -16.08 18.03
CA ARG A 429 27.12 -15.12 17.64
C ARG A 429 27.25 -14.67 16.18
N ILE A 430 28.47 -14.45 15.69
CA ILE A 430 28.73 -14.15 14.27
C ILE A 430 28.40 -15.39 13.41
N GLU A 431 28.73 -16.60 13.86
CA GLU A 431 28.35 -17.84 13.18
C GLU A 431 26.82 -18.04 13.16
N SER A 432 26.12 -17.77 14.26
CA SER A 432 24.65 -17.76 14.32
C SER A 432 24.05 -16.75 13.33
N PHE A 433 24.66 -15.57 13.20
CA PHE A 433 24.26 -14.57 12.20
C PHE A 433 24.54 -15.02 10.76
N CYS A 434 25.65 -15.70 10.47
CA CYS A 434 25.93 -16.29 9.16
C CYS A 434 24.93 -17.40 8.83
N ASN A 435 24.60 -18.26 9.79
CA ASN A 435 23.60 -19.30 9.65
C ASN A 435 22.18 -18.74 9.47
N ASP A 436 21.84 -17.61 10.10
CA ASP A 436 20.56 -16.91 9.88
C ASP A 436 20.55 -16.12 8.55
N PHE A 437 21.71 -15.70 8.03
CA PHE A 437 21.85 -15.10 6.69
C PHE A 437 21.69 -16.13 5.57
N ASN A 438 22.28 -17.32 5.72
CA ASN A 438 22.17 -18.43 4.75
C ASN A 438 20.73 -18.95 4.56
N LYS A 439 19.78 -18.54 5.43
CA LYS A 439 18.33 -18.82 5.31
C LYS A 439 17.58 -17.77 4.49
N ILE A 440 18.26 -16.72 4.01
CA ILE A 440 17.69 -15.67 3.15
C ILE A 440 17.90 -16.07 1.69
N GLU A 441 16.82 -16.23 0.93
CA GLU A 441 16.91 -16.50 -0.51
C GLU A 441 17.50 -15.30 -1.26
N ILE A 442 18.61 -15.51 -1.96
CA ILE A 442 19.26 -14.53 -2.84
C ILE A 442 19.07 -14.99 -4.29
N HIS A 443 18.47 -14.13 -5.13
CA HIS A 443 18.01 -14.48 -6.48
C HIS A 443 18.92 -13.96 -7.63
N VAL A 444 20.20 -13.71 -7.37
CA VAL A 444 21.14 -13.17 -8.39
C VAL A 444 22.44 -13.96 -8.36
N SER A 445 22.97 -14.29 -9.54
CA SER A 445 24.18 -15.11 -9.69
C SER A 445 25.47 -14.26 -9.75
N SER A 446 26.61 -14.86 -9.37
CA SER A 446 27.92 -14.24 -9.58
C SER A 446 28.22 -14.10 -11.07
N ASP A 447 28.92 -13.02 -11.45
CA ASP A 447 29.21 -12.64 -12.84
C ASP A 447 28.00 -12.28 -13.71
N GLU A 448 26.79 -12.21 -13.15
CA GLU A 448 25.60 -11.72 -13.85
C GLU A 448 25.75 -10.23 -14.20
N VAL A 449 25.52 -9.89 -15.48
CA VAL A 449 25.74 -8.53 -16.01
C VAL A 449 24.42 -7.86 -16.36
N ILE A 450 23.86 -7.11 -15.41
CA ILE A 450 22.66 -6.31 -15.61
C ILE A 450 23.03 -5.05 -16.42
N LYS A 451 22.29 -4.76 -17.49
CA LYS A 451 22.56 -3.66 -18.43
C LYS A 451 21.43 -2.64 -18.39
N TYR A 452 21.75 -1.37 -18.23
CA TYR A 452 20.79 -0.27 -18.26
C TYR A 452 21.22 0.79 -19.28
N LYS A 453 20.29 1.24 -20.12
CA LYS A 453 20.44 2.48 -20.89
C LYS A 453 19.48 3.50 -20.30
N PHE A 454 19.97 4.70 -20.05
CA PHE A 454 19.15 5.83 -19.62
C PHE A 454 19.15 6.84 -20.77
N SER A 455 17.96 7.10 -21.32
CA SER A 455 17.73 8.02 -22.45
C SER A 455 17.05 9.32 -22.04
N GLU A 456 16.65 9.40 -20.78
CA GLU A 456 15.94 10.53 -20.17
C GLU A 456 16.79 11.05 -19.01
N PHE A 457 16.72 12.36 -18.81
CA PHE A 457 17.55 13.11 -17.88
C PHE A 457 16.61 13.81 -16.88
N PRO A 458 16.86 13.77 -15.56
CA PRO A 458 16.05 14.52 -14.59
C PRO A 458 16.03 15.98 -15.01
N GLU A 459 14.89 16.58 -15.35
CA GLU A 459 14.93 18.00 -15.75
C GLU A 459 15.30 18.92 -14.59
N ASP A 460 15.13 18.44 -13.36
CA ASP A 460 15.29 19.18 -12.11
C ASP A 460 15.85 18.34 -10.97
N LEU A 461 16.35 19.05 -9.96
CA LEU A 461 16.85 18.51 -8.70
C LEU A 461 15.88 18.85 -7.54
N GLN A 462 15.74 17.95 -6.54
CA GLN A 462 15.03 18.20 -5.28
C GLN A 462 15.83 17.69 -4.06
N ILE A 463 16.70 18.53 -3.49
CA ILE A 463 17.56 18.14 -2.37
C ILE A 463 16.79 18.16 -1.03
N ARG A 464 16.84 17.07 -0.26
CA ARG A 464 16.30 17.00 1.12
C ARG A 464 17.37 16.62 2.14
N SER A 465 17.31 17.20 3.33
CA SER A 465 18.24 16.95 4.43
C SER A 465 17.53 16.54 5.73
N GLY A 466 18.26 15.89 6.63
CA GLY A 466 17.78 15.49 7.95
C GLY A 466 18.94 15.21 8.92
N LYS A 467 18.61 14.68 10.10
CA LYS A 467 19.58 14.29 11.13
C LYS A 467 20.66 13.33 10.57
N VAL A 468 21.90 13.45 11.05
CA VAL A 468 22.97 12.51 10.68
C VAL A 468 22.74 11.14 11.33
N PHE A 469 22.98 10.07 10.57
CA PHE A 469 23.11 8.70 11.06
C PHE A 469 24.41 8.08 10.55
N HIS A 470 25.05 7.23 11.36
CA HIS A 470 26.27 6.52 10.96
C HIS A 470 26.00 5.05 10.59
N LYS A 471 24.91 4.47 11.14
CA LYS A 471 24.42 3.11 10.90
C LYS A 471 23.03 3.15 10.28
N ILE A 472 22.80 2.34 9.25
CA ILE A 472 21.53 2.23 8.53
C ILE A 472 20.65 1.20 9.27
N TYR A 473 19.59 1.64 9.96
CA TYR A 473 18.69 0.76 10.73
C TYR A 473 17.45 0.31 9.93
N ASN A 474 17.08 1.06 8.90
CA ASN A 474 16.00 0.73 7.97
C ASN A 474 16.40 1.17 6.55
N SER A 475 15.92 0.47 5.52
CA SER A 475 16.10 0.87 4.12
C SER A 475 14.98 0.29 3.27
N LYS A 476 14.52 1.04 2.25
CA LYS A 476 13.53 0.56 1.29
C LYS A 476 14.16 -0.27 0.15
N PHE A 477 15.49 -0.34 0.07
CA PHE A 477 16.27 -1.09 -0.93
C PHE A 477 16.89 -2.38 -0.37
N CYS A 478 17.03 -2.50 0.95
CA CYS A 478 17.59 -3.68 1.62
C CYS A 478 16.51 -4.57 2.29
N ASN A 479 16.90 -5.77 2.70
CA ASN A 479 16.08 -6.68 3.51
C ASN A 479 16.33 -6.40 5.00
N LYS A 480 15.29 -6.15 5.79
CA LYS A 480 15.35 -5.83 7.23
C LYS A 480 16.06 -6.91 8.06
N ASN A 481 15.94 -8.19 7.71
CA ASN A 481 16.65 -9.27 8.40
C ASN A 481 18.14 -9.24 8.06
N ALA A 482 18.50 -9.07 6.78
CA ALA A 482 19.90 -8.91 6.37
C ALA A 482 20.55 -7.67 6.99
N LEU A 483 19.81 -6.57 7.11
CA LEU A 483 20.25 -5.34 7.76
C LEU A 483 20.39 -5.49 9.29
N LYS A 484 19.46 -6.19 9.95
CA LYS A 484 19.56 -6.57 11.38
C LYS A 484 20.77 -7.48 11.64
N ILE A 485 21.08 -8.39 10.70
CA ILE A 485 22.27 -9.25 10.73
C ILE A 485 23.55 -8.42 10.58
N LEU A 486 23.65 -7.58 9.54
CA LEU A 486 24.81 -6.71 9.29
C LEU A 486 25.10 -5.81 10.51
N ASN A 487 24.06 -5.15 11.02
CA ASN A 487 24.17 -4.27 12.18
C ASN A 487 24.58 -5.04 13.45
N GLY A 488 24.07 -6.25 13.65
CA GLY A 488 24.39 -7.11 14.79
C GLY A 488 25.79 -7.73 14.73
N ILE A 489 26.32 -8.02 13.54
CA ILE A 489 27.73 -8.39 13.34
C ILE A 489 28.62 -7.19 13.69
N ASP A 490 28.30 -6.00 13.15
CA ASP A 490 29.04 -4.77 13.44
C ASP A 490 29.01 -4.39 14.94
N ASP A 491 27.88 -4.55 15.62
CA ASP A 491 27.76 -4.36 17.08
C ASP A 491 28.62 -5.34 17.90
N ILE A 492 29.01 -6.49 17.33
CA ILE A 492 29.94 -7.44 17.95
C ILE A 492 31.39 -7.06 17.62
N LEU A 493 31.69 -6.73 16.35
CA LEU A 493 33.04 -6.37 15.91
C LEU A 493 33.56 -5.12 16.63
N ASN A 494 32.72 -4.10 16.80
CA ASN A 494 33.04 -2.92 17.61
C ASN A 494 33.32 -3.28 19.09
N LYS A 495 32.66 -4.28 19.67
CA LYS A 495 32.93 -4.74 21.05
C LYS A 495 34.25 -5.51 21.21
N ILE A 496 34.80 -6.04 20.12
CA ILE A 496 36.11 -6.70 20.08
C ILE A 496 37.18 -5.87 19.35
N ASN A 497 36.93 -4.57 19.15
CA ASN A 497 37.83 -3.60 18.50
C ASN A 497 38.32 -4.02 17.10
N LEU A 498 37.50 -4.75 16.33
CA LEU A 498 37.76 -5.09 14.92
C LEU A 498 36.87 -4.25 14.00
N LYS A 499 37.38 -3.97 12.79
CA LYS A 499 36.66 -3.23 11.73
C LYS A 499 36.62 -4.02 10.44
N ILE A 500 35.53 -3.87 9.68
CA ILE A 500 35.41 -4.45 8.33
C ILE A 500 35.99 -3.46 7.32
N GLN A 501 36.97 -3.91 6.52
CA GLN A 501 37.40 -3.19 5.32
C GLN A 501 37.08 -4.03 4.08
N PHE A 502 36.10 -3.59 3.31
CA PHE A 502 35.68 -4.25 2.07
C PHE A 502 35.44 -3.23 0.95
N PRO A 503 35.94 -3.44 -0.28
CA PRO A 503 36.81 -4.54 -0.72
C PRO A 503 38.23 -4.51 -0.10
N SER A 504 38.93 -5.65 -0.13
CA SER A 504 40.33 -5.72 0.31
C SER A 504 41.26 -5.01 -0.68
N ILE A 505 42.38 -4.47 -0.17
CA ILE A 505 43.38 -3.73 -0.98
C ILE A 505 43.92 -4.61 -2.13
N GLU A 506 44.24 -5.87 -1.83
CA GLU A 506 44.69 -6.85 -2.83
C GLU A 506 43.65 -7.08 -3.94
N SER A 507 42.36 -7.19 -3.58
CA SER A 507 41.27 -7.38 -4.56
C SER A 507 41.09 -6.15 -5.46
N ILE A 508 41.36 -4.95 -4.93
CA ILE A 508 41.32 -3.69 -5.66
C ILE A 508 42.47 -3.61 -6.67
N GLU A 509 43.72 -3.84 -6.25
CA GLU A 509 44.87 -3.76 -7.17
C GLU A 509 44.83 -4.83 -8.27
N ASN A 510 44.45 -6.07 -7.92
CA ASN A 510 44.22 -7.15 -8.90
C ASN A 510 43.12 -6.83 -9.93
N LEU A 511 42.16 -5.97 -9.59
CA LEU A 511 41.11 -5.51 -10.51
C LEU A 511 41.53 -4.28 -11.31
N LYS A 512 42.21 -3.31 -10.69
CA LYS A 512 42.82 -2.15 -11.38
C LYS A 512 43.72 -2.60 -12.52
N ALA A 513 44.64 -3.53 -12.27
CA ALA A 513 45.55 -4.05 -13.29
C ALA A 513 44.80 -4.60 -14.52
N LYS A 514 43.70 -5.33 -14.30
CA LYS A 514 42.86 -5.92 -15.37
C LYS A 514 42.01 -4.90 -16.14
N ILE A 515 41.83 -3.69 -15.60
CA ILE A 515 41.04 -2.61 -16.22
C ILE A 515 41.94 -1.59 -16.91
N LEU A 516 43.00 -1.12 -16.24
CA LEU A 516 43.92 -0.08 -16.74
C LEU A 516 44.74 -0.52 -17.97
N CYS A 517 44.83 -1.83 -18.25
CA CYS A 517 45.36 -2.34 -19.52
C CYS A 517 44.50 -1.98 -20.76
N LYS A 518 43.38 -1.24 -20.60
CA LYS A 518 42.50 -0.82 -21.68
C LYS A 518 42.51 0.71 -21.81
N PRO A 519 42.70 1.28 -23.01
CA PRO A 519 42.67 2.72 -23.20
C PRO A 519 41.31 3.31 -22.79
N LYS A 520 41.31 4.58 -22.34
CA LYS A 520 40.12 5.35 -21.95
C LYS A 520 39.24 4.67 -20.87
N HIS A 521 39.85 4.27 -19.75
CA HIS A 521 39.14 3.78 -18.56
C HIS A 521 39.58 4.55 -17.30
N GLU A 522 38.62 4.92 -16.45
CA GLU A 522 38.79 5.65 -15.18
C GLU A 522 38.15 4.85 -14.02
N ILE A 523 38.66 4.94 -12.79
CA ILE A 523 38.24 4.06 -11.68
C ILE A 523 38.07 4.80 -10.35
N LEU A 524 36.84 4.83 -9.83
CA LEU A 524 36.49 5.24 -8.46
C LEU A 524 36.31 4.01 -7.55
N ILE A 525 36.76 4.12 -6.29
CA ILE A 525 36.80 3.01 -5.32
C ILE A 525 36.22 3.48 -3.99
N PHE A 526 34.97 3.10 -3.75
CA PHE A 526 34.29 3.32 -2.49
C PHE A 526 34.57 2.11 -1.59
N ARG A 527 34.96 2.36 -0.34
CA ARG A 527 35.13 1.31 0.67
C ARG A 527 33.92 1.31 1.59
N TYR A 528 33.45 0.13 1.99
CA TYR A 528 32.56 0.03 3.12
C TYR A 528 33.34 0.36 4.40
N THR A 529 32.80 1.31 5.16
CA THR A 529 33.30 1.79 6.44
C THR A 529 32.16 1.78 7.46
N ASP A 530 32.49 1.61 8.73
CA ASP A 530 31.57 1.69 9.88
C ASP A 530 30.93 3.09 10.09
N ILE A 531 31.29 4.07 9.25
CA ILE A 531 30.63 5.37 9.11
C ILE A 531 30.14 5.51 7.67
N TYR A 532 28.85 5.77 7.48
CA TYR A 532 28.29 6.21 6.21
C TYR A 532 28.50 7.72 6.03
N ASP A 533 29.40 8.11 5.12
CA ASP A 533 29.58 9.52 4.70
C ASP A 533 29.05 9.74 3.28
N GLY A 534 27.88 10.39 3.18
CA GLY A 534 27.30 10.78 1.89
C GLY A 534 27.99 11.99 1.24
N HIS A 535 28.69 12.83 2.01
CA HIS A 535 29.37 14.03 1.53
C HIS A 535 30.66 13.69 0.77
N GLU A 536 31.46 12.76 1.30
CA GLU A 536 32.66 12.24 0.63
C GLU A 536 32.27 11.65 -0.74
N ILE A 537 31.24 10.79 -0.78
CA ILE A 537 30.70 10.18 -2.00
C ILE A 537 30.26 11.23 -3.03
N ILE A 538 29.53 12.27 -2.62
CA ILE A 538 29.12 13.39 -3.50
C ILE A 538 30.35 14.10 -4.08
N THR A 539 31.36 14.34 -3.24
CA THR A 539 32.56 15.09 -3.58
C THR A 539 33.46 14.34 -4.57
N GLU A 540 33.78 13.07 -4.31
CA GLU A 540 34.59 12.24 -5.22
C GLU A 540 33.96 12.10 -6.61
N ILE A 541 32.64 11.89 -6.66
CA ILE A 541 31.89 11.76 -7.91
C ILE A 541 31.96 13.05 -8.73
N TYR A 542 31.70 14.20 -8.12
CA TYR A 542 31.76 15.49 -8.82
C TYR A 542 33.18 15.81 -9.30
N ASP A 543 34.19 15.69 -8.43
CA ASP A 543 35.57 16.06 -8.74
C ASP A 543 36.22 15.13 -9.77
N THR A 544 35.66 13.93 -9.98
CA THR A 544 36.05 13.00 -11.06
C THR A 544 35.33 13.33 -12.36
N LEU A 545 34.01 13.48 -12.35
CA LEU A 545 33.23 13.79 -13.57
C LEU A 545 33.62 15.14 -14.18
N GLN A 546 34.09 16.10 -13.38
CA GLN A 546 34.59 17.39 -13.87
C GLN A 546 35.85 17.26 -14.77
N LYS A 547 36.64 16.19 -14.60
CA LYS A 547 37.95 15.99 -15.25
C LYS A 547 37.93 14.93 -16.36
N LEU A 548 36.79 14.28 -16.58
CA LEU A 548 36.67 13.06 -17.38
C LEU A 548 36.65 13.34 -18.90
N GLU A 549 37.54 12.69 -19.67
CA GLU A 549 37.57 12.84 -21.13
C GLU A 549 36.35 12.21 -21.82
N ILE A 550 35.89 12.82 -22.92
CA ILE A 550 34.81 12.30 -23.76
C ILE A 550 35.19 10.92 -24.34
N GLY A 551 34.25 9.98 -24.24
CA GLY A 551 34.40 8.58 -24.63
C GLY A 551 34.98 7.64 -23.55
N THR A 552 35.42 8.16 -22.40
CA THR A 552 35.98 7.36 -21.31
C THR A 552 34.94 6.44 -20.67
N THR A 553 35.34 5.25 -20.24
CA THR A 553 34.52 4.36 -19.39
C THR A 553 34.89 4.58 -17.92
N LEU A 554 33.94 4.99 -17.10
CA LEU A 554 34.11 5.12 -15.64
C LEU A 554 33.68 3.80 -14.96
N VAL A 555 34.47 3.33 -14.01
CA VAL A 555 34.17 2.15 -13.19
C VAL A 555 34.05 2.57 -11.73
N LEU A 556 32.95 2.23 -11.07
CA LEU A 556 32.82 2.35 -9.61
C LEU A 556 32.96 0.97 -8.99
N ILE A 557 33.83 0.85 -8.00
CA ILE A 557 34.07 -0.38 -7.22
C ILE A 557 33.54 -0.13 -5.80
N GLY A 558 32.79 -1.08 -5.23
CA GLY A 558 32.32 -1.04 -3.84
C GLY A 558 31.20 -0.03 -3.52
N TYR A 559 30.67 0.66 -4.54
CA TYR A 559 29.62 1.66 -4.39
C TYR A 559 28.33 1.07 -3.77
N SER A 560 27.96 1.56 -2.59
CA SER A 560 26.80 1.04 -1.82
C SER A 560 25.47 1.52 -2.37
N LEU A 561 24.49 0.61 -2.49
CA LEU A 561 23.12 0.87 -2.96
C LEU A 561 22.07 0.78 -1.85
N PHE A 562 22.46 0.97 -0.59
CA PHE A 562 21.56 0.84 0.56
C PHE A 562 20.68 2.06 0.84
N THR A 563 21.09 3.25 0.39
CA THR A 563 20.42 4.53 0.71
C THR A 563 19.73 5.16 -0.49
N HIS A 564 18.75 6.01 -0.24
CA HIS A 564 18.09 6.84 -1.26
C HIS A 564 19.09 7.68 -2.06
N LEU A 565 19.90 8.49 -1.37
CA LEU A 565 20.97 9.31 -1.95
C LEU A 565 21.83 8.57 -2.98
N ASN A 566 22.32 7.36 -2.66
CA ASN A 566 23.25 6.65 -3.55
C ASN A 566 22.56 6.04 -4.78
N ILE A 567 21.32 5.55 -4.65
CA ILE A 567 20.52 5.09 -5.79
C ILE A 567 20.32 6.23 -6.79
N GLU A 568 20.03 7.41 -6.28
CA GLU A 568 19.66 8.58 -7.09
C GLU A 568 20.90 9.29 -7.67
N LEU A 569 22.03 9.32 -6.95
CA LEU A 569 23.33 9.77 -7.46
C LEU A 569 23.82 8.89 -8.61
N LEU A 570 23.77 7.56 -8.46
CA LEU A 570 24.14 6.61 -9.52
C LEU A 570 23.28 6.82 -10.77
N TYR A 571 21.98 7.04 -10.59
CA TYR A 571 21.09 7.35 -11.70
C TYR A 571 21.48 8.70 -12.37
N LEU A 572 21.70 9.77 -11.60
CA LEU A 572 22.07 11.08 -12.13
C LEU A 572 23.35 11.01 -12.99
N ILE A 573 24.41 10.39 -12.49
CA ILE A 573 25.66 10.24 -13.26
C ILE A 573 25.49 9.34 -14.47
N SER A 574 24.64 8.30 -14.39
CA SER A 574 24.43 7.36 -15.51
C SER A 574 23.83 8.01 -16.75
N CYS A 575 23.16 9.16 -16.60
CA CYS A 575 22.67 9.97 -17.70
C CYS A 575 23.79 10.68 -18.51
N ALA A 576 25.04 10.62 -18.05
CA ALA A 576 26.22 11.08 -18.79
C ALA A 576 26.90 9.98 -19.63
N PHE A 577 26.33 8.76 -19.69
CA PHE A 577 26.98 7.60 -20.32
C PHE A 577 26.01 6.81 -21.20
N ASN A 578 26.51 6.28 -22.31
CA ASN A 578 25.69 5.56 -23.30
C ASN A 578 25.14 4.20 -22.80
N LEU A 579 25.73 3.64 -21.74
CA LEU A 579 25.35 2.34 -21.17
C LEU A 579 25.93 2.16 -19.76
N LEU A 580 25.07 1.96 -18.76
CA LEU A 580 25.44 1.42 -17.46
C LEU A 580 25.43 -0.12 -17.50
N LYS A 581 26.39 -0.73 -16.81
CA LYS A 581 26.38 -2.15 -16.42
C LYS A 581 26.62 -2.28 -14.92
N ILE A 582 25.99 -3.27 -14.30
CA ILE A 582 26.31 -3.72 -12.94
C ILE A 582 26.73 -5.19 -13.03
N THR A 583 27.80 -5.57 -12.33
CA THR A 583 28.25 -6.96 -12.18
C THR A 583 28.52 -7.25 -10.71
N ILE A 584 28.05 -8.39 -10.22
CA ILE A 584 28.40 -8.90 -8.89
C ILE A 584 29.72 -9.67 -8.97
N CYS A 585 30.70 -9.28 -8.16
CA CYS A 585 32.03 -9.87 -8.14
C CYS A 585 32.43 -10.22 -6.70
N ASN A 586 32.58 -11.51 -6.39
CA ASN A 586 32.65 -12.04 -5.01
C ASN A 586 33.71 -11.37 -4.11
N HIS A 587 34.84 -10.93 -4.68
CA HIS A 587 35.95 -10.30 -3.93
C HIS A 587 35.89 -8.77 -3.83
N VAL A 588 34.99 -8.11 -4.57
CA VAL A 588 34.86 -6.63 -4.59
C VAL A 588 33.42 -6.09 -4.50
N GLY A 589 32.44 -6.97 -4.32
CA GLY A 589 31.03 -6.60 -4.26
C GLY A 589 30.50 -6.13 -5.61
N LEU A 590 29.90 -4.94 -5.64
CA LEU A 590 29.36 -4.36 -6.86
C LEU A 590 30.46 -3.69 -7.69
N LYS A 591 30.63 -4.16 -8.92
CA LYS A 591 31.38 -3.49 -9.98
C LYS A 591 30.39 -2.81 -10.92
N ILE A 592 30.33 -1.49 -10.86
CA ILE A 592 29.46 -0.64 -11.67
C ILE A 592 30.31 -0.09 -12.82
N THR A 593 29.83 -0.13 -14.07
CA THR A 593 30.61 0.28 -15.24
C THR A 593 29.76 1.16 -16.16
N LEU A 594 30.18 2.41 -16.29
CA LEU A 594 29.53 3.49 -17.03
C LEU A 594 30.31 3.74 -18.33
N HIS A 595 29.78 3.26 -19.45
CA HIS A 595 30.50 3.22 -20.72
C HIS A 595 30.26 4.45 -21.61
N HIS A 596 31.34 4.96 -22.19
CA HIS A 596 31.37 6.09 -23.11
C HIS A 596 30.74 7.36 -22.51
N TYR A 597 31.54 8.08 -21.73
CA TYR A 597 31.19 9.39 -21.19
C TYR A 597 30.85 10.37 -22.33
N ASN A 598 29.70 11.01 -22.20
CA ASN A 598 29.26 12.10 -23.04
C ASN A 598 29.12 13.34 -22.16
N TYR A 599 29.86 14.40 -22.49
CA TYR A 599 29.89 15.61 -21.67
C TYR A 599 28.51 16.25 -21.59
N ASN A 600 27.97 16.40 -20.38
CA ASN A 600 26.66 16.99 -20.13
C ASN A 600 26.79 18.09 -19.05
N PRO A 601 26.69 19.38 -19.42
CA PRO A 601 26.87 20.48 -18.48
C PRO A 601 25.75 20.54 -17.43
N LYS A 602 24.55 20.00 -17.70
CA LYS A 602 23.44 19.98 -16.74
C LYS A 602 23.67 18.94 -15.62
N ILE A 603 24.38 17.84 -15.91
CA ILE A 603 24.84 16.88 -14.90
C ILE A 603 25.88 17.51 -13.97
N LEU A 604 26.90 18.17 -14.53
CA LEU A 604 27.92 18.84 -13.73
C LEU A 604 27.32 19.97 -12.87
N ARG A 605 26.33 20.70 -13.40
CA ARG A 605 25.60 21.72 -12.63
C ARG A 605 24.87 21.11 -11.43
N PHE A 606 24.08 20.05 -11.61
CA PHE A 606 23.38 19.39 -10.50
C PHE A 606 24.33 18.76 -9.50
N LEU A 607 25.42 18.10 -9.92
CA LEU A 607 26.40 17.57 -8.98
C LEU A 607 27.06 18.68 -8.14
N ASN A 608 27.30 19.86 -8.71
CA ASN A 608 27.76 21.03 -7.97
C ASN A 608 26.69 21.58 -7.00
N GLU A 609 25.42 21.63 -7.40
CA GLU A 609 24.28 22.00 -6.54
C GLU A 609 24.15 21.02 -5.34
N ILE A 610 24.28 19.71 -5.56
CA ILE A 610 24.29 18.67 -4.52
C ILE A 610 25.51 18.85 -3.59
N LYS A 611 26.71 19.08 -4.14
CA LYS A 611 27.94 19.31 -3.35
C LYS A 611 27.81 20.54 -2.45
N ALA A 612 27.28 21.65 -2.97
CA ALA A 612 27.04 22.88 -2.22
C ALA A 612 26.02 22.68 -1.07
N ALA A 613 24.89 22.02 -1.35
CA ALA A 613 23.89 21.74 -0.31
C ALA A 613 24.41 20.76 0.75
N SER A 614 25.25 19.80 0.36
CA SER A 614 25.89 18.85 1.26
C SER A 614 26.84 19.53 2.27
N PHE A 615 27.65 20.49 1.82
CA PHE A 615 28.45 21.34 2.72
C PHE A 615 27.57 22.13 3.71
N GLU A 616 26.45 22.68 3.26
CA GLU A 616 25.55 23.45 4.13
C GLU A 616 24.81 22.55 5.14
N ALA A 617 24.43 21.33 4.74
CA ALA A 617 23.88 20.34 5.67
C ALA A 617 24.91 19.96 6.76
N GLN A 618 26.17 19.70 6.39
CA GLN A 618 27.23 19.36 7.36
C GLN A 618 27.42 20.46 8.42
N LYS A 619 27.46 21.73 8.04
CA LYS A 619 27.56 22.87 9.00
C LYS A 619 26.42 22.88 10.03
N GLN A 620 25.25 22.38 9.64
CA GLN A 620 24.05 22.34 10.48
C GLN A 620 23.90 21.02 11.26
N GLY A 621 24.89 20.11 11.21
CA GLY A 621 24.80 18.78 11.82
C GLY A 621 23.79 17.86 11.13
N LYS A 622 23.61 18.02 9.81
CA LYS A 622 22.64 17.30 8.97
C LYS A 622 23.34 16.56 7.82
N ALA A 623 22.66 15.55 7.29
CA ALA A 623 23.03 14.82 6.07
C ALA A 623 22.01 15.06 4.95
N ILE A 624 22.42 14.87 3.69
CA ILE A 624 21.51 14.79 2.53
C ILE A 624 20.92 13.39 2.45
N LEU A 625 19.62 13.29 2.17
CA LEU A 625 18.86 12.03 2.16
C LEU A 625 18.35 11.66 0.76
N GLU A 626 17.78 12.62 0.02
CA GLU A 626 17.08 12.41 -1.27
C GLU A 626 17.42 13.53 -2.27
N ILE A 627 17.34 13.21 -3.57
CA ILE A 627 17.54 14.11 -4.71
C ILE A 627 16.57 13.91 -5.94
N ILE A 628 15.96 12.74 -6.25
CA ILE A 628 15.19 12.40 -7.53
C ILE A 628 14.19 11.14 -7.46
N SER A 629 13.07 10.96 -8.26
CA SER A 629 12.33 9.65 -8.63
C SER A 629 10.98 9.75 -9.50
N PRO A 630 10.48 8.80 -10.42
CA PRO A 630 9.74 8.73 -11.84
C PRO A 630 8.36 9.22 -12.57
N SER A 631 8.30 10.02 -13.71
CA SER A 631 7.11 10.50 -14.61
C SER A 631 7.11 10.78 -16.22
N LEU A 632 6.19 10.29 -17.10
CA LEU A 632 6.06 10.46 -18.62
C LEU A 632 4.71 10.00 -19.29
N PHE A 633 4.34 10.48 -20.52
CA PHE A 633 2.96 10.43 -21.16
C PHE A 633 2.83 10.28 -22.74
N TYR A 634 1.58 10.33 -23.29
CA TYR A 634 1.08 9.96 -24.65
C TYR A 634 0.50 11.10 -25.57
N LYS A 635 0.16 10.79 -26.85
CA LYS A 635 -0.18 11.76 -27.93
C LYS A 635 -1.65 12.15 -28.22
N VAL A 636 -2.68 11.29 -28.08
CA VAL A 636 -4.10 11.58 -28.49
C VAL A 636 -5.14 11.14 -27.43
N PRO A 637 -6.34 11.75 -27.37
CA PRO A 637 -7.22 11.64 -26.18
C PRO A 637 -7.97 10.30 -26.03
N TYR A 638 -8.69 10.19 -24.91
CA TYR A 638 -9.57 9.08 -24.47
C TYR A 638 -8.90 7.73 -24.19
N GLY A 639 -7.63 7.52 -24.57
CA GLY A 639 -6.82 6.37 -24.17
C GLY A 639 -7.52 5.03 -24.45
N LEU A 640 -7.62 4.17 -23.43
CA LEU A 640 -8.20 2.83 -23.57
C LEU A 640 -9.71 2.81 -23.87
N VAL A 641 -10.45 3.93 -23.80
CA VAL A 641 -11.84 3.96 -24.31
C VAL A 641 -11.87 3.93 -25.84
N ARG A 642 -10.87 4.54 -26.48
CA ARG A 642 -10.65 4.49 -27.93
C ARG A 642 -9.85 3.24 -28.35
N PHE A 643 -8.82 2.90 -27.58
CA PHE A 643 -7.78 1.93 -27.95
C PHE A 643 -7.90 0.55 -27.29
N GLY A 644 -8.69 0.41 -26.23
CA GLY A 644 -8.81 -0.82 -25.43
C GLY A 644 -10.20 -1.47 -25.54
N VAL A 645 -11.26 -0.70 -25.27
CA VAL A 645 -12.66 -1.17 -25.38
C VAL A 645 -12.90 -1.74 -26.78
N ALA A 646 -13.45 -2.94 -26.85
CA ALA A 646 -13.66 -3.66 -28.09
C ALA A 646 -14.61 -2.88 -29.03
N PRO A 647 -14.43 -2.98 -30.35
CA PRO A 647 -15.23 -2.22 -31.32
C PRO A 647 -16.70 -2.65 -31.35
N ASP A 648 -16.99 -3.88 -30.92
CA ASP A 648 -18.34 -4.43 -30.76
C ASP A 648 -19.01 -4.11 -29.41
N HIS A 649 -18.36 -3.28 -28.57
CA HIS A 649 -18.94 -2.62 -27.38
C HIS A 649 -19.07 -1.09 -27.54
N PRO A 650 -19.80 -0.58 -28.56
CA PRO A 650 -19.93 0.86 -28.78
C PRO A 650 -20.66 1.57 -27.62
N GLU A 651 -21.58 0.90 -26.93
CA GLU A 651 -22.28 1.44 -25.76
C GLU A 651 -21.35 1.71 -24.57
N VAL A 652 -20.28 0.91 -24.39
CA VAL A 652 -19.23 1.21 -23.40
C VAL A 652 -18.41 2.44 -23.81
N LYS A 653 -18.27 2.73 -25.11
CA LYS A 653 -17.59 3.92 -25.63
C LYS A 653 -18.42 5.20 -25.48
N ASN A 654 -19.73 5.11 -25.20
CA ASN A 654 -20.60 6.29 -25.06
C ASN A 654 -20.16 7.29 -23.97
N VAL A 655 -19.34 6.88 -23.00
CA VAL A 655 -18.72 7.78 -22.01
C VAL A 655 -17.92 8.93 -22.66
N ILE A 656 -17.47 8.77 -23.91
CA ILE A 656 -16.83 9.83 -24.71
C ILE A 656 -17.71 11.09 -24.79
N HIS A 657 -19.05 10.99 -24.92
CA HIS A 657 -19.93 12.16 -24.96
C HIS A 657 -19.82 13.03 -23.68
N THR A 658 -19.63 12.39 -22.52
CA THR A 658 -19.38 13.09 -21.25
C THR A 658 -18.01 13.77 -21.26
N PHE A 659 -16.99 13.13 -21.85
CA PHE A 659 -15.66 13.73 -22.02
C PHE A 659 -15.69 14.90 -23.02
N GLU A 660 -16.45 14.82 -24.10
CA GLU A 660 -16.64 15.93 -25.05
C GLU A 660 -17.35 17.12 -24.40
N LYS A 661 -18.37 16.86 -23.56
CA LYS A 661 -19.06 17.90 -22.79
C LYS A 661 -18.12 18.62 -21.81
N THR A 662 -17.20 17.88 -21.18
CA THR A 662 -16.13 18.46 -20.34
C THR A 662 -15.12 19.22 -21.18
N ALA A 663 -14.70 18.68 -22.33
CA ALA A 663 -13.70 19.29 -23.20
C ALA A 663 -14.19 20.56 -23.91
N SER A 664 -15.52 20.68 -24.09
CA SER A 664 -16.19 21.89 -24.60
C SER A 664 -16.31 23.00 -23.55
N ASN A 665 -15.88 22.78 -22.30
CA ASN A 665 -15.88 23.83 -21.28
C ASN A 665 -14.71 24.82 -21.53
N PRO A 666 -14.92 26.14 -21.55
CA PRO A 666 -13.85 27.11 -21.84
C PRO A 666 -12.73 27.16 -20.80
N ARG A 667 -12.89 26.50 -19.64
CA ARG A 667 -11.84 26.33 -18.62
C ARG A 667 -10.99 25.08 -18.82
N PHE A 668 -11.35 24.21 -19.75
CA PHE A 668 -10.57 23.03 -20.13
C PHE A 668 -9.71 23.32 -21.37
N ARG A 669 -8.53 22.70 -21.45
CA ARG A 669 -7.69 22.66 -22.65
C ARG A 669 -7.08 21.26 -22.79
N PHE A 670 -7.17 20.67 -23.98
CA PHE A 670 -6.39 19.48 -24.34
C PHE A 670 -5.14 19.91 -25.10
N ILE A 671 -4.00 19.32 -24.76
CA ILE A 671 -2.71 19.49 -25.42
C ILE A 671 -2.16 18.10 -25.70
N GLY A 672 -2.30 17.65 -26.94
CA GLY A 672 -1.77 16.39 -27.47
C GLY A 672 -0.39 16.56 -28.09
N ASN A 673 0.18 15.42 -28.50
CA ASN A 673 1.53 15.25 -29.04
C ASN A 673 2.70 15.62 -28.07
N VAL A 674 2.42 15.88 -26.79
CA VAL A 674 3.44 16.17 -25.76
C VAL A 674 3.71 14.94 -24.91
N ASN A 675 4.96 14.48 -24.90
CA ASN A 675 5.44 13.42 -24.05
C ASN A 675 6.02 14.07 -22.79
N ILE A 676 5.20 14.19 -21.73
CA ILE A 676 5.67 14.57 -20.39
C ILE A 676 6.90 13.71 -20.02
N GLY A 677 7.80 14.16 -19.15
CA GLY A 677 9.02 13.42 -18.75
C GLY A 677 10.19 13.52 -19.73
N LYS A 678 9.91 13.90 -20.97
CA LYS A 678 10.91 14.10 -22.04
C LYS A 678 10.81 15.50 -22.66
N ASP A 679 9.60 15.93 -22.97
CA ASP A 679 9.32 17.23 -23.58
C ASP A 679 9.01 18.29 -22.49
N ILE A 680 8.57 17.84 -21.31
CA ILE A 680 8.33 18.63 -20.09
C ILE A 680 8.12 17.66 -18.91
N THR A 681 8.89 17.73 -17.84
CA THR A 681 8.72 16.87 -16.66
C THR A 681 7.54 17.27 -15.80
N ILE A 682 7.26 16.41 -14.82
CA ILE A 682 6.29 16.71 -13.79
C ILE A 682 6.72 17.85 -12.86
N LYS A 683 8.02 18.08 -12.57
CA LYS A 683 8.38 19.27 -11.78
C LYS A 683 8.14 20.57 -12.55
N GLU A 684 8.54 20.67 -13.82
CA GLU A 684 8.17 21.81 -14.69
C GLU A 684 6.64 22.03 -14.70
N LEU A 685 5.83 20.96 -14.76
CA LEU A 685 4.36 21.06 -14.62
C LEU A 685 3.90 21.48 -13.23
N GLN A 686 4.50 20.98 -12.15
CA GLN A 686 4.13 21.29 -10.76
C GLN A 686 4.44 22.75 -10.38
N GLU A 687 5.45 23.36 -11.01
CA GLU A 687 5.78 24.77 -10.82
C GLU A 687 4.79 25.69 -11.54
N ILE A 688 4.40 25.36 -12.78
CA ILE A 688 3.52 26.20 -13.60
C ILE A 688 2.02 25.94 -13.37
N TYR A 689 1.61 24.79 -12.86
CA TYR A 689 0.21 24.50 -12.51
C TYR A 689 0.01 24.35 -11.00
N HIS A 690 -1.13 24.82 -10.49
CA HIS A 690 -1.50 24.64 -9.09
C HIS A 690 -1.60 23.16 -8.69
N VAL A 691 -2.02 22.27 -9.60
CA VAL A 691 -2.15 20.82 -9.41
C VAL A 691 -1.86 20.08 -10.72
N VAL A 692 -1.22 18.90 -10.61
CA VAL A 692 -0.92 18.00 -11.71
C VAL A 692 -1.47 16.59 -11.42
N VAL A 693 -2.11 15.95 -12.42
CA VAL A 693 -2.81 14.67 -12.24
C VAL A 693 -2.39 13.63 -13.28
N LEU A 694 -2.07 12.43 -12.82
CA LEU A 694 -1.38 11.41 -13.59
C LEU A 694 -2.32 10.27 -13.98
N ALA A 695 -2.65 10.18 -15.28
CA ALA A 695 -3.69 9.27 -15.76
C ALA A 695 -3.29 8.43 -17.00
N TYR A 696 -1.99 8.19 -17.24
CA TYR A 696 -1.50 7.44 -18.41
C TYR A 696 -1.83 5.93 -18.41
N GLY A 697 -2.33 5.38 -17.29
CA GLY A 697 -2.80 4.00 -17.22
C GLY A 697 -1.67 2.95 -17.12
N ALA A 698 -1.80 1.85 -17.87
CA ALA A 698 -0.85 0.74 -17.87
C ALA A 698 -0.46 0.36 -19.30
N GLU A 699 0.84 0.19 -19.55
CA GLU A 699 1.47 0.15 -20.88
C GLU A 699 2.20 -1.18 -21.14
N GLU A 700 2.97 -1.67 -20.19
CA GLU A 700 3.75 -2.90 -20.33
C GLU A 700 2.82 -4.12 -20.18
N ASP A 701 3.03 -5.18 -20.94
CA ASP A 701 2.32 -6.45 -20.76
C ASP A 701 3.18 -7.49 -20.05
N LYS A 702 2.55 -8.35 -19.23
CA LYS A 702 3.28 -9.36 -18.47
C LYS A 702 3.74 -10.51 -19.38
N THR A 703 4.99 -10.93 -19.17
CA THR A 703 5.57 -12.16 -19.72
C THR A 703 5.19 -13.39 -18.89
N LEU A 704 5.25 -14.55 -19.52
CA LEU A 704 5.07 -15.87 -18.91
C LEU A 704 6.39 -16.41 -18.34
N ASN A 705 7.52 -15.98 -18.94
CA ASN A 705 8.89 -16.44 -18.71
C ASN A 705 9.06 -17.95 -18.97
N ILE A 706 8.58 -18.42 -20.14
CA ILE A 706 8.64 -19.84 -20.54
C ILE A 706 9.37 -20.03 -21.89
N PRO A 707 9.99 -21.21 -22.13
CA PRO A 707 10.58 -21.53 -23.43
C PRO A 707 9.56 -21.43 -24.57
N GLY A 708 9.99 -20.85 -25.70
CA GLY A 708 9.14 -20.63 -26.88
C GLY A 708 8.29 -19.34 -26.84
N GLU A 709 8.33 -18.54 -25.76
CA GLU A 709 7.55 -17.30 -25.66
C GLU A 709 7.89 -16.23 -26.72
N ASN A 710 9.08 -16.32 -27.34
CA ASN A 710 9.52 -15.42 -28.41
C ASN A 710 9.34 -16.00 -29.83
N LEU A 711 8.55 -17.08 -30.00
CA LEU A 711 8.21 -17.63 -31.33
C LEU A 711 7.30 -16.66 -32.10
N ASN A 712 7.38 -16.68 -33.44
CA ASN A 712 6.43 -15.95 -34.28
C ASN A 712 5.00 -16.43 -34.04
N ASN A 713 4.05 -15.49 -34.15
CA ASN A 713 2.63 -15.67 -33.81
C ASN A 713 2.35 -16.01 -32.32
N VAL A 714 3.33 -15.82 -31.42
CA VAL A 714 3.07 -15.59 -30.00
C VAL A 714 2.93 -14.08 -29.79
N ILE A 715 1.72 -13.64 -29.43
CA ILE A 715 1.32 -12.22 -29.47
C ILE A 715 0.87 -11.74 -28.10
N SER A 716 1.22 -10.50 -27.76
CA SER A 716 0.66 -9.84 -26.57
C SER A 716 -0.82 -9.52 -26.78
N GLY A 717 -1.67 -9.87 -25.80
CA GLY A 717 -3.07 -9.48 -25.81
C GLY A 717 -3.26 -7.95 -25.92
N LYS A 718 -2.38 -7.15 -25.30
CA LYS A 718 -2.40 -5.68 -25.44
C LYS A 718 -2.27 -5.28 -26.90
N ARG A 719 -1.31 -5.88 -27.60
CA ARG A 719 -0.91 -5.50 -28.97
C ARG A 719 -1.94 -5.93 -30.01
N PHE A 720 -2.59 -7.08 -29.83
CA PHE A 720 -3.71 -7.47 -30.70
C PHE A 720 -4.93 -6.56 -30.53
N VAL A 721 -5.26 -6.20 -29.28
CA VAL A 721 -6.31 -5.20 -28.98
C VAL A 721 -5.94 -3.84 -29.59
N GLY A 722 -4.71 -3.39 -29.41
CA GLY A 722 -4.19 -2.15 -29.98
C GLY A 722 -4.24 -2.13 -31.51
N TRP A 723 -3.85 -3.22 -32.16
CA TRP A 723 -3.91 -3.40 -33.61
C TRP A 723 -5.33 -3.20 -34.16
N TYR A 724 -6.33 -3.97 -33.67
CA TYR A 724 -7.69 -3.85 -34.20
C TYR A 724 -8.37 -2.51 -33.84
N ASN A 725 -8.01 -1.91 -32.70
CA ASN A 725 -8.50 -0.58 -32.30
C ASN A 725 -7.69 0.60 -32.88
N GLY A 726 -6.64 0.39 -33.66
CA GLY A 726 -5.89 1.45 -34.35
C GLY A 726 -4.90 2.24 -33.50
N VAL A 727 -4.19 1.58 -32.58
CA VAL A 727 -2.98 2.12 -31.95
C VAL A 727 -1.87 2.23 -33.02
N PRO A 728 -1.29 3.41 -33.30
CA PRO A 728 -0.29 3.59 -34.35
C PRO A 728 0.89 2.61 -34.27
N ALA A 729 1.43 2.36 -33.06
CA ALA A 729 2.57 1.48 -32.82
C ALA A 729 2.27 -0.02 -33.09
N ASP A 730 0.99 -0.42 -33.12
CA ASP A 730 0.57 -1.80 -33.36
C ASP A 730 -0.08 -2.00 -34.74
N SER A 731 -0.21 -0.95 -35.55
CA SER A 731 -0.73 -1.02 -36.94
C SER A 731 -0.06 -2.11 -37.79
N ASN A 732 1.27 -2.20 -37.73
CA ASN A 732 2.08 -3.17 -38.44
C ASN A 732 2.25 -4.50 -37.68
N LEU A 733 1.27 -4.93 -36.89
CA LEU A 733 1.32 -6.21 -36.18
C LEU A 733 1.41 -7.38 -37.17
N ASN A 734 2.53 -8.09 -37.14
CA ASN A 734 2.76 -9.31 -37.91
C ASN A 734 2.04 -10.50 -37.26
N ILE A 735 0.70 -10.48 -37.35
CA ILE A 735 -0.17 -11.61 -37.05
C ILE A 735 -0.49 -12.41 -38.31
N ASN A 736 -0.37 -13.74 -38.20
CA ASN A 736 -0.95 -14.71 -39.11
C ASN A 736 -2.30 -15.21 -38.56
N LEU A 737 -3.35 -15.12 -39.38
CA LEU A 737 -4.69 -15.65 -39.11
C LEU A 737 -5.06 -16.81 -40.05
N ASP A 738 -4.12 -17.24 -40.91
CA ASP A 738 -4.24 -18.45 -41.73
C ASP A 738 -3.84 -19.70 -40.91
N VAL A 739 -4.56 -19.91 -39.80
CA VAL A 739 -4.39 -21.01 -38.84
C VAL A 739 -5.75 -21.39 -38.28
N GLU A 740 -5.98 -22.66 -37.92
CA GLU A 740 -7.31 -23.10 -37.47
C GLU A 740 -7.58 -22.94 -35.97
N GLU A 741 -6.57 -23.11 -35.12
CA GLU A 741 -6.69 -22.94 -33.65
C GLU A 741 -5.80 -21.83 -33.11
N ALA A 742 -6.38 -21.00 -32.24
CA ALA A 742 -5.70 -19.97 -31.46
C ALA A 742 -5.85 -20.20 -29.95
N VAL A 743 -4.73 -20.19 -29.22
CA VAL A 743 -4.71 -20.31 -27.76
C VAL A 743 -4.68 -18.92 -27.10
N ILE A 744 -5.43 -18.73 -26.01
CA ILE A 744 -5.39 -17.52 -25.20
C ILE A 744 -5.02 -17.89 -23.76
N LEU A 745 -3.85 -17.44 -23.33
CA LEU A 745 -3.29 -17.72 -22.00
C LEU A 745 -3.77 -16.65 -21.02
N GLY A 746 -4.76 -17.01 -20.21
CA GLY A 746 -5.45 -16.10 -19.27
C GLY A 746 -6.96 -16.11 -19.46
N GLN A 747 -7.70 -15.83 -18.37
CA GLN A 747 -9.16 -15.87 -18.33
C GLN A 747 -9.72 -14.62 -17.63
N GLY A 748 -9.57 -13.46 -18.27
CA GLY A 748 -10.19 -12.18 -17.88
C GLY A 748 -10.94 -11.57 -19.07
N ASN A 749 -11.60 -10.42 -18.90
CA ASN A 749 -12.43 -9.83 -19.97
C ASN A 749 -11.65 -9.64 -21.28
N VAL A 750 -10.39 -9.17 -21.23
CA VAL A 750 -9.50 -9.06 -22.41
C VAL A 750 -9.36 -10.39 -23.16
N ALA A 751 -9.30 -11.54 -22.47
CA ALA A 751 -9.23 -12.85 -23.12
C ALA A 751 -10.55 -13.18 -23.84
N ILE A 752 -11.69 -12.80 -23.24
CA ILE A 752 -13.02 -12.92 -23.85
C ILE A 752 -13.16 -11.97 -25.06
N ASP A 753 -12.61 -10.75 -24.99
CA ASP A 753 -12.61 -9.79 -26.10
C ASP A 753 -11.79 -10.29 -27.29
N ILE A 754 -10.57 -10.81 -27.04
CA ILE A 754 -9.72 -11.42 -28.08
C ILE A 754 -10.45 -12.61 -28.72
N ALA A 755 -11.03 -13.51 -27.91
CA ALA A 755 -11.81 -14.65 -28.41
C ALA A 755 -13.01 -14.18 -29.25
N ARG A 756 -13.78 -13.21 -28.74
CA ARG A 756 -14.99 -12.70 -29.40
C ARG A 756 -14.65 -12.04 -30.74
N ILE A 757 -13.57 -11.26 -30.84
CA ILE A 757 -13.13 -10.66 -32.11
C ILE A 757 -12.66 -11.71 -33.14
N LEU A 758 -12.06 -12.83 -32.70
CA LEU A 758 -11.67 -13.93 -33.59
C LEU A 758 -12.86 -14.81 -34.04
N LEU A 759 -13.89 -14.94 -33.20
CA LEU A 759 -15.03 -15.84 -33.41
C LEU A 759 -16.27 -15.15 -34.02
N THR A 760 -16.38 -13.82 -33.92
CA THR A 760 -17.58 -13.08 -34.35
C THR A 760 -17.67 -12.97 -35.88
N PRO A 761 -18.86 -13.23 -36.48
CA PRO A 761 -19.08 -13.03 -37.90
C PRO A 761 -18.72 -11.62 -38.39
N ILE A 762 -17.97 -11.56 -39.48
CA ILE A 762 -17.43 -10.31 -40.07
C ILE A 762 -18.55 -9.32 -40.41
N ASP A 763 -19.74 -9.78 -40.79
CA ASP A 763 -20.92 -8.94 -41.04
C ASP A 763 -21.40 -8.14 -39.83
N LYS A 764 -21.04 -8.55 -38.60
CA LYS A 764 -21.27 -7.77 -37.38
C LYS A 764 -20.13 -6.78 -37.15
N LEU A 765 -18.88 -7.22 -37.30
CA LEU A 765 -17.69 -6.38 -37.08
C LEU A 765 -17.54 -5.25 -38.11
N LYS A 766 -17.96 -5.45 -39.36
CA LYS A 766 -17.78 -4.46 -40.44
C LYS A 766 -18.46 -3.11 -40.18
N ASN A 767 -19.52 -3.08 -39.35
CA ASN A 767 -20.28 -1.89 -38.99
C ASN A 767 -19.76 -1.16 -37.72
N THR A 768 -18.60 -1.58 -37.19
CA THR A 768 -18.03 -1.07 -35.92
C THR A 768 -16.90 -0.05 -36.12
N ASP A 769 -16.27 0.44 -35.04
CA ASP A 769 -15.08 1.31 -35.10
C ASP A 769 -13.73 0.54 -35.20
N ILE A 770 -13.78 -0.73 -35.60
CA ILE A 770 -12.61 -1.56 -35.92
C ILE A 770 -11.86 -1.00 -37.13
N THR A 771 -10.53 -1.06 -37.16
CA THR A 771 -9.74 -0.56 -38.29
C THR A 771 -9.91 -1.42 -39.54
N SER A 772 -9.96 -0.81 -40.74
CA SER A 772 -10.20 -1.56 -41.99
C SER A 772 -9.09 -2.57 -42.30
N HIS A 773 -7.82 -2.25 -42.02
CA HIS A 773 -6.72 -3.18 -42.24
C HIS A 773 -6.76 -4.42 -41.32
N SER A 774 -7.34 -4.30 -40.11
CA SER A 774 -7.52 -5.44 -39.23
C SER A 774 -8.77 -6.25 -39.59
N LEU A 775 -9.85 -5.59 -39.98
CA LEU A 775 -11.04 -6.21 -40.56
C LEU A 775 -10.72 -7.01 -41.84
N GLU A 776 -9.81 -6.53 -42.69
CA GLU A 776 -9.37 -7.22 -43.92
C GLU A 776 -8.51 -8.45 -43.65
N LYS A 777 -7.70 -8.47 -42.57
CA LYS A 777 -7.04 -9.70 -42.12
C LYS A 777 -8.05 -10.65 -41.46
N LEU A 778 -8.97 -10.14 -40.65
CA LEU A 778 -10.00 -10.95 -39.98
C LEU A 778 -10.97 -11.61 -40.97
N SER A 779 -11.32 -10.95 -42.08
CA SER A 779 -12.18 -11.54 -43.12
C SER A 779 -11.53 -12.69 -43.89
N LYS A 780 -10.21 -12.84 -43.79
CA LYS A 780 -9.41 -13.95 -44.35
C LYS A 780 -9.01 -14.97 -43.27
N SER A 781 -9.49 -14.82 -42.04
CA SER A 781 -9.13 -15.67 -40.89
C SER A 781 -9.71 -17.08 -41.01
N LYS A 782 -8.85 -18.10 -40.93
CA LYS A 782 -9.26 -19.51 -40.81
C LYS A 782 -9.51 -19.94 -39.35
N VAL A 783 -9.23 -19.08 -38.37
CA VAL A 783 -9.36 -19.40 -36.93
C VAL A 783 -10.79 -19.86 -36.63
N ARG A 784 -10.96 -21.16 -36.35
CA ARG A 784 -12.24 -21.80 -36.06
C ARG A 784 -12.35 -22.31 -34.62
N LYS A 785 -11.23 -22.66 -33.99
CA LYS A 785 -11.13 -23.05 -32.58
C LYS A 785 -10.41 -21.96 -31.78
N VAL A 786 -10.90 -21.63 -30.59
CA VAL A 786 -10.21 -20.77 -29.63
C VAL A 786 -10.20 -21.43 -28.25
N SER A 787 -9.01 -21.58 -27.66
CA SER A 787 -8.80 -22.27 -26.37
C SER A 787 -8.40 -21.28 -25.27
N LEU A 788 -9.29 -21.05 -24.30
CA LEU A 788 -9.16 -20.08 -23.21
C LEU A 788 -8.59 -20.73 -21.93
N ILE A 789 -7.28 -20.61 -21.72
CA ILE A 789 -6.52 -21.42 -20.77
C ILE A 789 -6.33 -20.70 -19.43
N GLY A 790 -6.84 -21.30 -18.35
CA GLY A 790 -6.72 -20.84 -16.99
C GLY A 790 -5.88 -21.76 -16.11
N ARG A 791 -4.87 -21.21 -15.42
CA ARG A 791 -4.05 -21.98 -14.46
C ARG A 791 -4.79 -22.46 -13.20
N ARG A 792 -5.91 -21.84 -12.84
CA ARG A 792 -6.75 -22.18 -11.67
C ARG A 792 -8.12 -22.69 -12.11
N GLY A 793 -9.00 -23.04 -11.17
CA GLY A 793 -10.33 -23.57 -11.43
C GLY A 793 -11.39 -22.51 -11.77
N PRO A 794 -12.63 -22.94 -12.09
CA PRO A 794 -13.75 -22.04 -12.43
C PRO A 794 -14.02 -20.97 -11.37
N LEU A 795 -13.77 -21.28 -10.09
CA LEU A 795 -14.01 -20.37 -8.98
C LEU A 795 -13.03 -19.19 -8.92
N GLN A 796 -11.89 -19.25 -9.61
CA GLN A 796 -10.87 -18.19 -9.61
C GLN A 796 -10.61 -17.54 -10.98
N ALA A 797 -11.49 -17.78 -11.97
CA ALA A 797 -11.52 -17.09 -13.27
C ALA A 797 -11.84 -15.59 -13.11
N ALA A 798 -11.21 -14.70 -13.88
CA ALA A 798 -11.28 -13.25 -13.70
C ALA A 798 -12.26 -12.54 -14.65
N PHE A 799 -12.93 -13.25 -15.57
CA PHE A 799 -13.97 -12.67 -16.41
C PHE A 799 -15.26 -12.36 -15.62
N THR A 800 -16.02 -11.36 -16.07
CA THR A 800 -17.34 -11.01 -15.50
C THR A 800 -18.51 -11.60 -16.30
N ILE A 801 -19.71 -11.51 -15.72
CA ILE A 801 -20.90 -12.25 -16.17
C ILE A 801 -21.58 -11.66 -17.41
N ALA A 802 -21.29 -10.42 -17.80
CA ALA A 802 -21.83 -9.84 -19.02
C ALA A 802 -21.08 -10.40 -20.23
N GLU A 803 -19.76 -10.26 -20.20
CA GLU A 803 -18.80 -10.67 -21.22
C GLU A 803 -18.86 -12.19 -21.46
N LEU A 804 -18.94 -12.99 -20.38
CA LEU A 804 -19.16 -14.43 -20.52
C LEU A 804 -20.54 -14.74 -21.14
N ARG A 805 -21.60 -14.03 -20.77
CA ARG A 805 -22.95 -14.25 -21.31
C ARG A 805 -23.07 -13.82 -22.77
N GLU A 806 -22.27 -12.85 -23.21
CA GLU A 806 -22.20 -12.41 -24.60
C GLU A 806 -21.51 -13.45 -25.48
N ILE A 807 -20.33 -13.95 -25.10
CA ILE A 807 -19.63 -14.96 -25.89
C ILE A 807 -20.37 -16.32 -25.90
N LEU A 808 -21.02 -16.70 -24.80
CA LEU A 808 -21.91 -17.88 -24.74
C LEU A 808 -23.18 -17.74 -25.61
N LYS A 809 -23.55 -16.52 -26.00
CA LYS A 809 -24.66 -16.22 -26.93
C LYS A 809 -24.19 -16.01 -28.37
N LEU A 810 -22.90 -16.20 -28.68
CA LEU A 810 -22.36 -15.88 -29.98
C LEU A 810 -22.92 -16.82 -31.07
N SER A 811 -23.64 -16.23 -32.02
CA SER A 811 -24.17 -16.92 -33.21
C SER A 811 -23.06 -17.67 -33.95
N ASN A 812 -23.31 -18.93 -34.27
CA ASN A 812 -22.41 -19.84 -35.00
C ASN A 812 -21.11 -20.21 -34.25
N CYS A 813 -20.98 -19.90 -32.96
CA CYS A 813 -19.92 -20.41 -32.09
C CYS A 813 -20.51 -21.28 -30.97
N GLU A 814 -20.01 -22.48 -30.77
CA GLU A 814 -20.39 -23.36 -29.65
C GLU A 814 -19.33 -23.33 -28.54
N THR A 815 -19.71 -23.57 -27.28
CA THR A 815 -18.77 -23.50 -26.14
C THR A 815 -18.64 -24.81 -25.38
N TYR A 816 -17.42 -25.32 -25.30
CA TYR A 816 -17.07 -26.59 -24.70
C TYR A 816 -16.39 -26.41 -23.35
N TRP A 817 -16.83 -27.21 -22.38
CA TRP A 817 -16.38 -27.20 -20.99
C TRP A 817 -15.99 -28.63 -20.58
N ARG A 818 -14.93 -28.81 -19.79
CA ARG A 818 -14.56 -30.12 -19.22
C ARG A 818 -15.29 -30.34 -17.90
N LYS A 819 -16.00 -31.46 -17.75
CA LYS A 819 -16.76 -31.76 -16.52
C LYS A 819 -15.86 -31.93 -15.29
N ASP A 820 -14.65 -32.45 -15.49
CA ASP A 820 -13.66 -32.69 -14.41
C ASP A 820 -13.17 -31.38 -13.77
N ASP A 821 -13.09 -30.30 -14.54
CA ASP A 821 -12.72 -28.96 -14.03
C ASP A 821 -13.75 -28.39 -13.03
N PHE A 822 -14.95 -28.98 -12.95
CA PHE A 822 -16.06 -28.57 -12.07
C PHE A 822 -16.33 -29.55 -10.91
N ILE A 823 -15.47 -30.55 -10.68
CA ILE A 823 -15.56 -31.44 -9.51
C ILE A 823 -15.61 -30.61 -8.22
N ASN A 824 -16.54 -30.96 -7.33
CA ASN A 824 -16.89 -30.26 -6.08
C ASN A 824 -17.35 -28.79 -6.20
N VAL A 825 -17.26 -28.14 -7.37
CA VAL A 825 -17.71 -26.74 -7.56
C VAL A 825 -19.20 -26.58 -7.22
N LYS A 826 -20.05 -27.53 -7.64
CA LYS A 826 -21.51 -27.53 -7.40
C LYS A 826 -21.87 -27.53 -5.90
N GLN A 827 -21.03 -28.12 -5.05
CA GLN A 827 -21.24 -28.19 -3.59
C GLN A 827 -21.00 -26.83 -2.91
N VAL A 828 -20.01 -26.06 -3.38
CA VAL A 828 -19.63 -24.78 -2.76
C VAL A 828 -20.37 -23.56 -3.32
N VAL A 829 -21.19 -23.69 -4.38
CA VAL A 829 -21.94 -22.55 -4.98
C VAL A 829 -22.70 -21.72 -3.95
N ASN A 830 -23.28 -22.38 -2.94
CA ASN A 830 -24.07 -21.71 -1.91
C ASN A 830 -23.26 -20.94 -0.85
N THR A 831 -21.94 -21.13 -0.78
CA THR A 831 -21.06 -20.33 0.10
C THR A 831 -20.43 -19.12 -0.61
N LEU A 832 -20.67 -18.95 -1.92
CA LEU A 832 -20.11 -17.87 -2.73
C LEU A 832 -20.89 -16.55 -2.59
N THR A 833 -20.18 -15.43 -2.71
CA THR A 833 -20.79 -14.09 -2.76
C THR A 833 -21.68 -13.94 -4.00
N ARG A 834 -22.76 -13.14 -3.91
CA ARG A 834 -23.81 -13.01 -4.96
C ARG A 834 -23.27 -12.83 -6.41
N PRO A 835 -22.22 -12.03 -6.70
CA PRO A 835 -21.68 -11.93 -8.06
C PRO A 835 -20.96 -13.21 -8.51
N ARG A 836 -20.18 -13.84 -7.62
CA ARG A 836 -19.46 -15.10 -7.92
C ARG A 836 -20.42 -16.28 -8.03
N LYS A 837 -21.42 -16.35 -7.16
CA LYS A 837 -22.52 -17.32 -7.23
C LYS A 837 -23.19 -17.27 -8.60
N ARG A 838 -23.69 -16.11 -9.04
CA ARG A 838 -24.33 -15.93 -10.36
C ARG A 838 -23.45 -16.29 -11.55
N LEU A 839 -22.15 -15.98 -11.49
CA LEU A 839 -21.21 -16.39 -12.54
C LEU A 839 -21.02 -17.92 -12.57
N THR A 840 -20.94 -18.55 -11.40
CA THR A 840 -20.75 -20.00 -11.26
C THR A 840 -22.02 -20.77 -11.64
N GLU A 841 -23.20 -20.25 -11.28
CA GLU A 841 -24.51 -20.74 -11.73
C GLU A 841 -24.61 -20.70 -13.27
N LEU A 842 -24.17 -19.62 -13.92
CA LEU A 842 -24.14 -19.53 -15.39
C LEU A 842 -23.17 -20.52 -16.04
N MET A 843 -21.98 -20.74 -15.45
CA MET A 843 -21.05 -21.76 -15.97
C MET A 843 -21.63 -23.17 -15.82
N LEU A 844 -22.28 -23.49 -14.70
CA LEU A 844 -22.95 -24.77 -14.49
C LEU A 844 -24.19 -24.93 -15.40
N GLU A 845 -24.94 -23.86 -15.68
CA GLU A 845 -26.06 -23.86 -16.64
C GLU A 845 -25.60 -24.27 -18.06
N TYR A 846 -24.40 -23.87 -18.48
CA TYR A 846 -23.85 -24.22 -19.79
C TYR A 846 -23.01 -25.51 -19.79
N LEU A 847 -22.53 -25.98 -18.64
CA LEU A 847 -21.88 -27.29 -18.48
C LEU A 847 -22.84 -28.48 -18.70
N GLU A 848 -24.12 -28.28 -18.36
CA GLU A 848 -25.17 -29.31 -18.51
C GLU A 848 -25.89 -29.21 -19.88
N LYS A 849 -25.54 -28.24 -20.74
CA LYS A 849 -26.07 -28.14 -22.11
C LYS A 849 -25.34 -29.08 -23.05
N ILE A 850 -26.12 -29.74 -23.91
CA ILE A 850 -25.59 -30.53 -25.02
C ILE A 850 -25.20 -29.56 -26.14
N PRO A 851 -23.95 -29.58 -26.63
CA PRO A 851 -23.51 -28.76 -27.77
C PRO A 851 -24.39 -28.99 -29.02
N LEU A 852 -24.68 -27.92 -29.77
CA LEU A 852 -25.38 -28.02 -31.04
C LEU A 852 -24.38 -28.11 -32.19
N ASP A 853 -24.29 -29.29 -32.81
CA ASP A 853 -23.34 -29.68 -33.87
C ASP A 853 -23.53 -28.93 -35.21
N THR A 854 -24.36 -27.89 -35.22
CA THR A 854 -24.67 -27.03 -36.38
C THR A 854 -23.89 -25.72 -36.40
N ARG A 855 -22.99 -25.50 -35.43
CA ARG A 855 -22.16 -24.27 -35.33
C ARG A 855 -20.77 -24.48 -35.94
N THR A 856 -20.24 -23.44 -36.57
CA THR A 856 -19.02 -23.48 -37.40
C THR A 856 -17.76 -22.99 -36.70
N LYS A 857 -17.86 -22.55 -35.45
CA LYS A 857 -16.78 -22.02 -34.62
C LYS A 857 -16.88 -22.64 -33.22
N GLU A 858 -15.76 -22.73 -32.52
CA GLU A 858 -15.64 -23.45 -31.25
C GLU A 858 -14.84 -22.65 -30.23
N LEU A 859 -15.35 -22.56 -29.00
CA LEU A 859 -14.68 -21.98 -27.85
C LEU A 859 -14.48 -23.05 -26.77
N TYR A 860 -13.23 -23.39 -26.46
CA TYR A 860 -12.89 -24.24 -25.33
C TYR A 860 -12.52 -23.38 -24.12
N ILE A 861 -13.12 -23.65 -22.96
CA ILE A 861 -12.74 -22.98 -21.70
C ILE A 861 -12.11 -24.04 -20.79
N LEU A 862 -10.77 -23.98 -20.68
CA LEU A 862 -9.95 -25.00 -20.02
C LEU A 862 -9.38 -24.45 -18.72
N PHE A 863 -9.66 -25.12 -17.60
CA PHE A 863 -9.14 -24.75 -16.30
C PHE A 863 -7.99 -25.65 -15.86
N LEU A 864 -7.35 -25.30 -14.75
CA LEU A 864 -6.29 -26.09 -14.14
C LEU A 864 -5.13 -26.43 -15.11
N ARG A 865 -4.78 -25.50 -16.01
CA ARG A 865 -3.67 -25.65 -16.97
C ARG A 865 -2.68 -24.49 -16.91
N SER A 866 -1.41 -24.77 -16.59
CA SER A 866 -0.31 -23.81 -16.68
C SER A 866 0.48 -24.05 -17.97
N PRO A 867 0.75 -23.03 -18.81
CA PRO A 867 1.67 -23.20 -19.94
C PRO A 867 3.10 -23.41 -19.43
N VAL A 868 3.80 -24.40 -20.00
CA VAL A 868 5.15 -24.83 -19.60
C VAL A 868 6.16 -24.53 -20.71
N LYS A 869 5.75 -24.74 -21.97
CA LYS A 869 6.54 -24.46 -23.16
C LYS A 869 5.60 -24.17 -24.33
N LEU A 870 5.97 -23.22 -25.17
CA LEU A 870 5.36 -23.03 -26.49
C LEU A 870 6.21 -23.80 -27.52
N LEU A 871 5.53 -24.56 -28.38
CA LEU A 871 6.12 -25.52 -29.31
C LEU A 871 6.25 -24.87 -30.69
N GLY A 872 7.35 -25.17 -31.38
CA GLY A 872 7.69 -24.58 -32.66
C GLY A 872 9.20 -24.42 -32.84
N SER A 873 9.61 -24.12 -34.08
CA SER A 873 11.01 -23.84 -34.45
C SER A 873 11.25 -22.35 -34.70
N SER A 874 10.37 -21.72 -35.48
CA SER A 874 10.35 -20.26 -35.74
C SER A 874 8.95 -19.68 -35.56
N ASN A 875 7.93 -20.40 -36.06
CA ASN A 875 6.52 -20.13 -35.78
C ASN A 875 6.03 -21.11 -34.71
N ILE A 876 5.05 -20.70 -33.90
CA ILE A 876 4.34 -21.61 -33.01
C ILE A 876 3.55 -22.67 -33.80
N ASN A 877 3.59 -23.91 -33.34
CA ASN A 877 2.70 -25.00 -33.77
C ASN A 877 1.94 -25.67 -32.62
N GLY A 878 2.21 -25.32 -31.36
CA GLY A 878 1.41 -25.78 -30.23
C GLY A 878 1.83 -25.22 -28.88
N VAL A 879 1.16 -25.67 -27.82
CA VAL A 879 1.50 -25.35 -26.43
C VAL A 879 1.50 -26.61 -25.56
N LYS A 880 2.56 -26.79 -24.78
CA LYS A 880 2.64 -27.80 -23.72
C LYS A 880 2.18 -27.20 -22.40
N LEU A 881 1.19 -27.84 -21.80
CA LEU A 881 0.51 -27.46 -20.57
C LEU A 881 0.84 -28.47 -19.47
N SER A 882 1.07 -27.98 -18.25
CA SER A 882 0.99 -28.80 -17.03
C SER A 882 -0.46 -28.87 -16.57
N ILE A 883 -0.93 -30.07 -16.25
CA ILE A 883 -2.18 -30.28 -15.51
C ILE A 883 -1.94 -29.90 -14.05
N ASN A 884 -2.82 -29.09 -13.48
CA ASN A 884 -2.70 -28.58 -12.12
C ASN A 884 -3.77 -29.20 -11.19
N LYS A 885 -3.46 -29.27 -9.90
CA LYS A 885 -4.44 -29.34 -8.81
C LYS A 885 -4.54 -27.98 -8.11
N LEU A 886 -5.61 -27.74 -7.37
CA LEU A 886 -5.70 -26.59 -6.46
C LEU A 886 -5.25 -26.99 -5.06
N GLU A 887 -4.53 -26.09 -4.39
CA GLU A 887 -4.06 -26.29 -3.01
C GLU A 887 -4.24 -25.01 -2.17
N GLY A 888 -4.49 -25.19 -0.87
CA GLY A 888 -4.78 -24.13 0.08
C GLY A 888 -6.26 -24.04 0.48
N ASN A 889 -6.50 -23.59 1.72
CA ASN A 889 -7.80 -23.72 2.40
C ASN A 889 -8.82 -22.64 2.04
N ASP A 890 -8.38 -21.49 1.52
CA ASP A 890 -9.26 -20.41 1.06
C ASP A 890 -9.56 -20.57 -0.44
N ILE A 891 -10.81 -20.99 -0.73
CA ILE A 891 -11.38 -21.18 -2.07
C ILE A 891 -11.13 -19.98 -3.00
N SER A 892 -11.06 -18.75 -2.48
CA SER A 892 -10.85 -17.53 -3.28
C SER A 892 -9.39 -17.27 -3.68
N SER A 893 -8.42 -17.81 -2.92
CA SER A 893 -6.98 -17.55 -3.11
C SER A 893 -6.13 -18.78 -3.42
N GLN A 894 -6.73 -19.98 -3.53
CA GLN A 894 -6.05 -21.25 -3.83
C GLN A 894 -4.98 -21.12 -4.92
N LEU A 895 -3.85 -21.78 -4.67
CA LEU A 895 -2.72 -21.86 -5.58
C LEU A 895 -2.90 -23.02 -6.56
N ALA A 896 -2.33 -22.88 -7.75
CA ALA A 896 -2.27 -23.95 -8.74
C ALA A 896 -0.92 -24.66 -8.63
N ILE A 897 -0.96 -25.96 -8.32
CA ILE A 897 0.22 -26.81 -8.13
C ILE A 897 0.25 -27.84 -9.26
N PRO A 898 1.38 -28.05 -9.97
CA PRO A 898 1.48 -29.02 -11.04
C PRO A 898 1.30 -30.45 -10.51
N THR A 899 0.69 -31.32 -11.32
CA THR A 899 0.46 -32.74 -11.00
C THR A 899 1.55 -33.68 -11.54
N GLY A 900 2.45 -33.17 -12.38
CA GLY A 900 3.41 -33.97 -13.16
C GLY A 900 2.84 -34.53 -14.47
N LEU A 901 1.52 -34.46 -14.67
CA LEU A 901 0.88 -34.79 -15.95
C LEU A 901 0.90 -33.59 -16.89
N PHE A 902 1.03 -33.86 -18.19
CA PHE A 902 1.09 -32.86 -19.25
C PHE A 902 0.01 -33.09 -20.32
N GLU A 903 -0.34 -32.02 -21.01
CA GLU A 903 -1.27 -31.99 -22.12
C GLU A 903 -0.69 -31.08 -23.21
N GLU A 904 -0.86 -31.43 -24.49
CA GLU A 904 -0.38 -30.62 -25.62
C GLU A 904 -1.55 -30.28 -26.53
N ILE A 905 -1.65 -29.00 -26.92
CA ILE A 905 -2.66 -28.49 -27.85
C ILE A 905 -1.93 -27.95 -29.08
N GLU A 906 -2.31 -28.43 -30.27
CA GLU A 906 -1.81 -27.91 -31.53
C GLU A 906 -2.46 -26.54 -31.81
N CYS A 907 -1.65 -25.51 -32.08
CA CYS A 907 -2.15 -24.17 -32.36
C CYS A 907 -1.14 -23.36 -33.18
N GLY A 908 -1.63 -22.62 -34.17
CA GLY A 908 -0.80 -21.77 -35.02
C GLY A 908 -0.67 -20.32 -34.51
N LEU A 909 -1.32 -19.99 -33.39
CA LEU A 909 -1.42 -18.64 -32.82
C LEU A 909 -1.60 -18.74 -31.30
N ALA A 910 -0.87 -17.94 -30.53
CA ALA A 910 -1.06 -17.85 -29.08
C ALA A 910 -1.06 -16.40 -28.58
N PHE A 911 -1.94 -16.09 -27.61
CA PHE A 911 -2.06 -14.76 -27.00
C PHE A 911 -1.71 -14.77 -25.51
N ARG A 912 -0.85 -13.83 -25.08
CA ARG A 912 -0.59 -13.54 -23.65
C ARG A 912 -1.66 -12.59 -23.13
N SER A 913 -2.65 -13.09 -22.38
CA SER A 913 -3.71 -12.29 -21.74
C SER A 913 -3.65 -12.35 -20.21
N ILE A 914 -2.43 -12.38 -19.66
CA ILE A 914 -2.15 -12.46 -18.20
C ILE A 914 -2.08 -11.09 -17.48
N GLY A 915 -2.48 -10.03 -18.17
CA GLY A 915 -2.63 -8.67 -17.63
C GLY A 915 -1.40 -7.79 -17.79
N TYR A 916 -1.57 -6.50 -17.46
CA TYR A 916 -0.59 -5.44 -17.75
C TYR A 916 0.21 -4.99 -16.53
N LYS A 917 1.08 -4.02 -16.74
CA LYS A 917 1.79 -3.18 -15.77
C LYS A 917 1.85 -1.75 -16.31
N SER A 918 1.81 -0.77 -15.42
CA SER A 918 2.31 0.58 -15.70
C SER A 918 3.84 0.53 -15.73
N ILE A 919 4.46 1.45 -16.47
CA ILE A 919 5.91 1.68 -16.42
C ILE A 919 6.23 2.78 -15.38
N PRO A 920 7.42 2.80 -14.76
CA PRO A 920 8.00 4.03 -14.21
C PRO A 920 8.42 4.91 -15.41
N ILE A 921 8.15 6.21 -15.34
CA ILE A 921 7.90 6.95 -16.58
C ILE A 921 8.93 8.07 -16.89
N ASP A 922 9.48 8.80 -15.91
CA ASP A 922 10.79 9.52 -15.99
C ASP A 922 11.57 9.24 -14.69
N VAL A 923 12.05 10.28 -13.99
CA VAL A 923 12.50 10.35 -12.60
C VAL A 923 11.79 11.45 -11.75
N SER A 924 10.48 11.77 -11.93
CA SER A 924 9.66 12.68 -11.05
C SER A 924 8.34 12.18 -10.29
N ILE A 925 7.97 10.88 -10.19
CA ILE A 925 7.02 10.24 -9.21
C ILE A 925 7.52 8.90 -8.58
N PRO A 926 7.29 8.60 -7.28
CA PRO A 926 7.53 7.26 -6.70
C PRO A 926 6.69 6.11 -7.33
N PHE A 927 7.33 4.96 -7.60
CA PHE A 927 6.75 3.85 -8.40
C PHE A 927 6.93 2.42 -7.80
N ASP A 928 6.03 1.48 -8.11
CA ASP A 928 6.09 0.04 -7.77
C ASP A 928 6.30 -0.83 -9.04
N LYS A 929 7.54 -1.29 -9.23
CA LYS A 929 7.95 -2.15 -10.36
C LYS A 929 7.46 -3.60 -10.26
N LYS A 930 7.10 -4.10 -9.06
CA LYS A 930 6.64 -5.48 -8.85
C LYS A 930 5.18 -5.63 -9.27
N ILE A 931 4.31 -4.73 -8.78
CA ILE A 931 2.88 -4.70 -9.15
C ILE A 931 2.66 -4.01 -10.51
N GLY A 932 3.50 -3.02 -10.85
CA GLY A 932 3.39 -2.23 -12.08
C GLY A 932 2.37 -1.10 -11.94
N ARG A 933 2.57 -0.20 -10.98
CA ARG A 933 1.72 0.98 -10.73
C ARG A 933 2.48 2.04 -9.95
N ILE A 934 2.04 3.29 -10.01
CA ILE A 934 2.63 4.39 -9.21
C ILE A 934 2.38 4.15 -7.71
N LYS A 935 3.31 4.54 -6.84
CA LYS A 935 3.18 4.54 -5.36
C LYS A 935 2.34 5.71 -4.83
N ASN A 936 1.34 6.11 -5.61
CA ASN A 936 0.12 6.64 -5.04
C ASN A 936 -0.54 5.62 -4.10
N ILE A 937 -1.60 6.05 -3.42
CA ILE A 937 -2.37 5.23 -2.46
C ILE A 937 -3.82 5.41 -2.93
N ALA A 938 -4.10 4.83 -4.09
CA ALA A 938 -5.30 5.10 -4.89
C ALA A 938 -5.60 6.60 -5.18
N GLY A 939 -4.69 7.56 -4.90
CA GLY A 939 -4.48 8.64 -5.86
C GLY A 939 -3.81 9.97 -5.46
N LYS A 940 -3.36 10.18 -4.22
CA LYS A 940 -2.33 11.20 -3.93
C LYS A 940 -0.95 10.63 -4.21
N VAL A 941 -0.03 11.43 -4.74
CA VAL A 941 1.38 11.05 -4.94
C VAL A 941 2.29 11.80 -3.96
N GLN A 942 2.44 13.12 -4.14
CA GLN A 942 3.27 14.02 -3.34
C GLN A 942 2.80 15.48 -3.58
N GLU A 943 3.25 16.46 -2.80
CA GLU A 943 3.13 17.91 -3.10
C GLU A 943 1.76 18.32 -3.73
N ASN A 944 1.74 18.85 -4.95
CA ASN A 944 0.54 19.13 -5.75
C ASN A 944 0.28 18.10 -6.86
N LEU A 945 0.79 16.88 -6.69
CA LEU A 945 0.81 15.79 -7.64
C LEU A 945 -0.06 14.60 -7.20
N TYR A 946 -0.84 14.08 -8.15
CA TYR A 946 -1.89 13.07 -7.93
C TYR A 946 -1.88 12.04 -9.06
N ALA A 947 -2.42 10.84 -8.88
CA ALA A 947 -2.57 9.83 -9.93
C ALA A 947 -3.94 9.17 -9.88
N ALA A 948 -4.50 8.78 -11.03
CA ALA A 948 -5.85 8.22 -11.13
C ALA A 948 -5.97 7.08 -12.17
N GLY A 949 -6.86 6.12 -11.93
CA GLY A 949 -7.12 5.00 -12.82
C GLY A 949 -6.05 3.90 -12.72
N TRP A 950 -5.81 3.14 -13.79
CA TRP A 950 -4.93 1.94 -13.74
C TRP A 950 -3.48 2.20 -13.33
N VAL A 951 -2.95 3.41 -13.58
CA VAL A 951 -1.67 3.85 -13.03
C VAL A 951 -1.68 3.92 -11.50
N ALA A 952 -2.83 4.27 -10.93
CA ALA A 952 -3.05 4.38 -9.49
C ALA A 952 -3.43 3.03 -8.85
N THR A 953 -4.40 2.33 -9.43
CA THR A 953 -4.98 1.09 -8.88
C THR A 953 -4.23 -0.16 -9.29
N GLY A 954 -3.43 -0.11 -10.36
CA GLY A 954 -3.05 -1.28 -11.15
C GLY A 954 -4.13 -1.63 -12.19
N PRO A 955 -3.80 -2.39 -13.25
CA PRO A 955 -4.70 -2.71 -14.35
C PRO A 955 -5.70 -3.83 -13.99
N ILE A 956 -6.61 -3.51 -13.09
CA ILE A 956 -7.69 -4.37 -12.59
C ILE A 956 -8.95 -3.52 -12.44
N GLY A 957 -10.05 -3.96 -13.06
CA GLY A 957 -11.35 -3.28 -12.99
C GLY A 957 -11.72 -2.50 -14.26
N VAL A 958 -13.03 -2.32 -14.44
CA VAL A 958 -13.67 -1.68 -15.60
C VAL A 958 -13.64 -0.14 -15.52
N ILE A 959 -14.18 0.52 -16.55
CA ILE A 959 -14.30 2.00 -16.62
C ILE A 959 -14.98 2.56 -15.37
N LEU A 960 -16.05 1.93 -14.86
CA LEU A 960 -16.76 2.40 -13.66
C LEU A 960 -15.83 2.50 -12.43
N SER A 961 -15.02 1.48 -12.15
CA SER A 961 -14.04 1.53 -11.05
C SER A 961 -12.93 2.56 -11.28
N THR A 962 -12.54 2.79 -12.54
CA THR A 962 -11.59 3.85 -12.90
C THR A 962 -12.20 5.24 -12.71
N MET A 963 -13.48 5.42 -13.04
CA MET A 963 -14.23 6.66 -12.86
C MET A 963 -14.45 6.97 -11.38
N THR A 964 -14.86 5.98 -10.56
CA THR A 964 -14.93 6.14 -9.10
C THR A 964 -13.56 6.57 -8.54
N ASN A 965 -12.48 5.96 -9.00
CA ASN A 965 -11.14 6.38 -8.57
C ASN A 965 -10.74 7.80 -9.03
N ALA A 966 -11.04 8.17 -10.27
CA ALA A 966 -10.83 9.53 -10.75
C ALA A 966 -11.66 10.57 -9.98
N PHE A 967 -12.88 10.23 -9.55
CA PHE A 967 -13.69 11.07 -8.68
C PHE A 967 -13.09 11.17 -7.27
N GLN A 968 -12.60 10.06 -6.69
CA GLN A 968 -11.91 10.10 -5.40
C GLN A 968 -10.76 11.11 -5.39
N VAL A 969 -9.99 11.11 -6.48
CA VAL A 969 -8.84 12.00 -6.72
C VAL A 969 -9.28 13.42 -7.01
N GLY A 970 -10.29 13.64 -7.86
CA GLY A 970 -10.84 14.97 -8.15
C GLY A 970 -11.39 15.66 -6.89
N THR A 971 -12.08 14.93 -6.03
CA THR A 971 -12.58 15.47 -4.75
C THR A 971 -11.44 15.73 -3.76
N LEU A 972 -10.38 14.90 -3.74
CA LEU A 972 -9.19 15.17 -2.94
C LEU A 972 -8.47 16.45 -3.40
N ILE A 973 -8.26 16.60 -4.71
CA ILE A 973 -7.69 17.79 -5.34
C ILE A 973 -8.48 19.04 -4.94
N ASN A 974 -9.81 19.01 -5.10
CA ASN A 974 -10.67 20.14 -4.74
C ASN A 974 -10.70 20.44 -3.23
N ARG A 975 -10.21 19.52 -2.38
CA ARG A 975 -10.07 19.68 -0.93
C ARG A 975 -8.70 20.22 -0.52
N GLU A 976 -7.65 19.93 -1.30
CA GLU A 976 -6.25 20.32 -1.02
C GLU A 976 -5.78 21.53 -1.83
N LEU A 977 -6.49 21.91 -2.90
CA LEU A 977 -6.18 23.07 -3.74
C LEU A 977 -6.38 24.40 -2.97
N SER A 978 -5.28 24.99 -2.54
CA SER A 978 -5.24 26.37 -2.01
C SER A 978 -4.52 27.27 -3.01
N ILE A 979 -5.22 28.29 -3.52
CA ILE A 979 -4.65 29.24 -4.50
C ILE A 979 -4.08 30.44 -3.74
N THR A 980 -2.78 30.37 -3.43
CA THR A 980 -2.01 31.44 -2.79
C THR A 980 -1.16 32.24 -3.77
N GLU A 981 -0.74 31.62 -4.88
CA GLU A 981 0.06 32.25 -5.94
C GLU A 981 -0.66 32.17 -7.29
N ASN A 982 -0.40 33.14 -8.17
CA ASN A 982 -0.95 33.16 -9.52
C ASN A 982 0.00 32.44 -10.50
N LYS A 983 -0.06 31.10 -10.51
CA LYS A 983 0.77 30.26 -11.40
C LYS A 983 0.45 30.51 -12.88
N SER A 984 1.47 30.43 -13.74
CA SER A 984 1.38 30.78 -15.17
C SER A 984 0.54 29.81 -16.02
N GLY A 985 0.29 28.59 -15.52
CA GLY A 985 -0.56 27.58 -16.12
C GLY A 985 -0.22 27.30 -17.57
N PHE A 986 -1.23 27.36 -18.44
CA PHE A 986 -1.05 27.15 -19.87
C PHE A 986 -0.11 28.19 -20.52
N ALA A 987 -0.03 29.42 -20.01
CA ALA A 987 0.89 30.43 -20.55
C ALA A 987 2.36 30.15 -20.18
N GLY A 988 2.60 29.41 -19.10
CA GLY A 988 3.90 28.80 -18.81
C GLY A 988 4.16 27.60 -19.74
N LEU A 989 3.19 26.69 -19.82
CA LEU A 989 3.30 25.46 -20.63
C LEU A 989 3.61 25.74 -22.10
N SER A 990 2.89 26.70 -22.72
CA SER A 990 3.14 27.11 -24.10
C SER A 990 4.59 27.57 -24.25
N LYS A 991 5.04 28.56 -23.45
CA LYS A 991 6.41 29.08 -23.53
C LYS A 991 7.50 28.02 -23.39
N ILE A 992 7.30 27.03 -22.52
CA ILE A 992 8.23 25.90 -22.35
C ILE A 992 8.27 25.04 -23.62
N LEU A 993 7.11 24.64 -24.15
CA LEU A 993 7.01 23.79 -25.33
C LEU A 993 7.42 24.50 -26.62
N ASP A 994 7.06 25.78 -26.76
CA ASP A 994 7.44 26.66 -27.86
C ASP A 994 8.96 26.87 -27.89
N HIS A 995 9.59 27.11 -26.72
CA HIS A 995 11.06 27.19 -26.58
C HIS A 995 11.76 25.85 -26.83
N LYS A 996 11.16 24.73 -26.42
CA LYS A 996 11.65 23.36 -26.71
C LYS A 996 11.31 22.89 -28.14
N GLY A 997 10.61 23.71 -28.95
CA GLY A 997 10.27 23.40 -30.34
C GLY A 997 9.24 22.27 -30.54
N VAL A 998 8.39 22.01 -29.54
CA VAL A 998 7.50 20.84 -29.49
C VAL A 998 6.15 21.16 -30.17
N PRO A 999 5.81 20.55 -31.33
CA PRO A 999 4.54 20.83 -32.01
C PRO A 999 3.36 20.23 -31.25
N THR A 1000 2.46 21.07 -30.74
CA THR A 1000 1.30 20.65 -29.93
C THR A 1000 0.04 20.43 -30.77
N VAL A 1001 -0.95 19.69 -30.22
CA VAL A 1001 -2.26 19.45 -30.87
C VAL A 1001 -3.38 19.87 -29.91
N SER A 1002 -4.17 20.89 -30.24
CA SER A 1002 -5.27 21.34 -29.39
C SER A 1002 -6.52 20.43 -29.49
N TYR A 1003 -7.53 20.66 -28.64
CA TYR A 1003 -8.81 19.95 -28.77
C TYR A 1003 -9.51 20.21 -30.11
N ASN A 1004 -9.40 21.43 -30.66
CA ASN A 1004 -10.00 21.77 -31.95
C ASN A 1004 -9.28 21.04 -33.08
N ASP A 1005 -7.96 20.88 -32.98
CA ASP A 1005 -7.16 20.13 -33.95
C ASP A 1005 -7.45 18.62 -33.88
N TRP A 1006 -7.67 18.10 -32.67
CA TRP A 1006 -8.26 16.78 -32.49
C TRP A 1006 -9.65 16.69 -33.14
N LYS A 1007 -10.52 17.70 -33.03
CA LYS A 1007 -11.82 17.68 -33.72
C LYS A 1007 -11.73 17.77 -35.25
N LYS A 1008 -10.63 18.28 -35.83
CA LYS A 1008 -10.33 18.13 -37.27
C LYS A 1008 -10.09 16.66 -37.63
N ILE A 1009 -9.26 15.96 -36.84
CA ILE A 1009 -9.00 14.51 -37.00
C ILE A 1009 -10.32 13.74 -36.84
N ASP A 1010 -11.02 13.94 -35.72
CA ASP A 1010 -12.29 13.28 -35.40
C ASP A 1010 -13.36 13.45 -36.50
N LYS A 1011 -13.46 14.65 -37.08
CA LYS A 1011 -14.32 14.91 -38.25
C LYS A 1011 -13.93 14.05 -39.44
N VAL A 1012 -12.65 14.04 -39.83
CA VAL A 1012 -12.16 13.22 -40.96
C VAL A 1012 -12.37 11.72 -40.69
N GLU A 1013 -12.17 11.26 -39.45
CA GLU A 1013 -12.48 9.88 -39.07
C GLU A 1013 -13.97 9.54 -39.24
N CYS A 1014 -14.87 10.43 -38.82
CA CYS A 1014 -16.31 10.24 -38.96
C CYS A 1014 -16.78 10.35 -40.42
N GLU A 1015 -16.14 11.19 -41.25
CA GLU A 1015 -16.43 11.32 -42.69
C GLU A 1015 -15.97 10.06 -43.45
N ARG A 1016 -14.77 9.55 -43.18
CA ARG A 1016 -14.31 8.24 -43.68
C ARG A 1016 -15.21 7.10 -43.20
N GLY A 1017 -15.63 7.14 -41.93
CA GLY A 1017 -16.58 6.18 -41.36
C GLY A 1017 -17.89 6.12 -42.14
N LYS A 1018 -18.54 7.27 -42.37
CA LYS A 1018 -19.80 7.36 -43.11
C LYS A 1018 -19.71 6.76 -44.52
N ILE A 1019 -18.61 6.99 -45.24
CA ILE A 1019 -18.36 6.40 -46.56
C ILE A 1019 -18.30 4.87 -46.50
N LEU A 1020 -17.80 4.31 -45.39
CA LEU A 1020 -17.66 2.87 -45.16
C LEU A 1020 -18.83 2.23 -44.39
N GLY A 1021 -19.89 2.98 -44.08
CA GLY A 1021 -21.03 2.48 -43.28
C GLY A 1021 -20.73 2.32 -41.77
N LYS A 1022 -19.70 3.00 -41.26
CA LYS A 1022 -19.13 2.83 -39.91
C LYS A 1022 -19.27 4.12 -39.07
N PRO A 1023 -19.26 4.03 -37.73
CA PRO A 1023 -19.26 5.21 -36.85
C PRO A 1023 -18.06 6.13 -37.09
N ARG A 1024 -16.90 5.55 -37.41
CA ARG A 1024 -15.65 6.23 -37.78
C ARG A 1024 -14.68 5.25 -38.44
N GLU A 1025 -13.73 5.76 -39.20
CA GLU A 1025 -12.49 5.04 -39.56
C GLU A 1025 -11.31 5.73 -38.89
N LYS A 1026 -10.56 4.98 -38.07
CA LYS A 1026 -9.48 5.55 -37.24
C LYS A 1026 -8.22 5.82 -38.06
N ILE A 1027 -7.66 7.02 -37.94
CA ILE A 1027 -6.34 7.31 -38.53
C ILE A 1027 -5.24 6.69 -37.66
N ILE A 1028 -4.28 6.03 -38.32
CA ILE A 1028 -3.20 5.26 -37.70
C ILE A 1028 -1.79 5.77 -38.02
N ASP A 1029 -1.60 6.59 -39.07
CA ASP A 1029 -0.33 7.29 -39.30
C ASP A 1029 -0.29 8.61 -38.51
N ILE A 1030 0.75 8.76 -37.68
CA ILE A 1030 0.96 9.95 -36.85
C ILE A 1030 1.24 11.18 -37.73
N ASN A 1031 1.87 11.01 -38.91
CA ASN A 1031 2.17 12.14 -39.80
C ASN A 1031 0.89 12.66 -40.48
N GLU A 1032 0.01 11.78 -40.96
CA GLU A 1032 -1.33 12.13 -41.42
C GLU A 1032 -2.14 12.85 -40.32
N MET A 1033 -2.13 12.32 -39.08
CA MET A 1033 -2.81 12.98 -37.95
C MET A 1033 -2.29 14.39 -37.69
N LEU A 1034 -0.97 14.58 -37.64
CA LEU A 1034 -0.36 15.91 -37.45
C LEU A 1034 -0.65 16.85 -38.64
N LYS A 1035 -0.66 16.33 -39.87
CA LYS A 1035 -0.99 17.09 -41.10
C LYS A 1035 -2.46 17.50 -41.18
N ILE A 1036 -3.36 16.82 -40.48
CA ILE A 1036 -4.79 17.19 -40.34
C ILE A 1036 -4.98 18.14 -39.14
N ALA A 1037 -4.24 17.94 -38.05
CA ALA A 1037 -4.27 18.79 -36.87
C ALA A 1037 -3.73 20.21 -37.15
N LEU A 1038 -2.56 20.31 -37.77
CA LEU A 1038 -1.80 21.56 -37.96
C LEU A 1038 -2.16 22.31 -39.26
N LYS A 1039 -3.35 22.05 -39.81
CA LYS A 1039 -3.97 22.75 -40.95
C LYS A 1039 -5.15 23.59 -40.51
#